data_AF-A0A2D5MTX3-F1
#
_entry.id   AF-A0A2D5MTX3-F1
#
_cell.length_a   1.000
_cell.length_b   1.000
_cell.length_c   1.000
_cell.angle_alpha   90.00
_cell.angle_beta   90.00
_cell.angle_gamma   90.00
#
_symmetry.space_group_name_H-M   'P 1'
#
loop_
_entity.id
_entity.type
_entity.pdbx_description
1 polymer ?
#
loop_
_entity_poly.entity_id
_entity_poly.type
_entity_poly.pdbx_seq_one_letter_code
_entity_poly.pdbx_strand_id
1 'polypeptide(L)'
;MDLSTTFSNSDAWSVGLNGLPSALEGVETKLFQAGLLPYLGYLWFLNQDETNAPELTKFGAKFLLLFVFATIPAGIMAKSQFGDILANVDVLHGSSEAMLTLSNFFFFIGFARALADPINKCSKSIPWQSVGVFVGTTFIASGVSFVGISPLLEALGISLRDEPANALSLPTWGIHVSSVTEWFAAMCAVWSYAEVSGNQAWKGLTWAMVPFLASGLTACTFHIFYNAPELNALVPLQALLTLTGNTGCAFAVYRVWNQGKKLLNGGVFTTESSEVTLEENLLAFKLALWTSMTALIIKYGELAIESPFEPSYLKAAILIVLPTALLTAYATRGLNSIDNAPLSMDRVKSYGVAGTLSYVIIELAFWAIAFPIALSWYRVADGTWLNLSNTSDKAKLLGAGAVFVNTVRLLVPLRLGAAIAIAPKVEQALKITGLGTDKIGQRQNFNDLKNFEDPVEHDNTWSFETFINGLLRKEDGETMAGSSSDLPSLADRLPDCPNTRWDFEGIDLDSTQTMYRNTDLPVCPIEIEVKFDTAHLDRENAELEWLKLHREEIKAKMLKHGCVHLKGMEVSKTGGGFRRMYEALDMNVCLDPIHTSGLRKFAIKDDGIYEEVNKPALRQHYIGLHNESTTNRSAAFGAFVCFQRATESGGEFFIADGKRILRDINKNVLKRLYERKVRISVSNLDFFYPMIKDRGFPNQEISSQLVKRAKKDTAKLVGANAAPMFDMDLEMIWGADGALGGNRLQAVEKAESPVNRHPVTNEPVWFCNIHNHARYLRENRPCTIPEVGMTEAYYGDMTRIDDSDLLEIDRASRENIVSILMQPGEVLLVDNYRVLHGRDVFEGDRYHAVSWFTWPEEAHLRESEANSKIGDLLNRSVNKFLDLLPK
;
A
#
# COMPACT_ATOMS: atom_id res chain seq x y z
N MET A 1 -49.06 14.88 -5.93
CA MET A 1 -47.73 15.41 -5.55
C MET A 1 -46.72 14.53 -6.25
N ASP A 2 -46.09 15.08 -7.28
CA ASP A 2 -45.07 14.41 -8.09
C ASP A 2 -43.85 14.03 -7.24
N LEU A 3 -43.49 12.75 -7.26
CA LEU A 3 -42.25 12.21 -6.70
C LEU A 3 -41.14 12.26 -7.78
N SER A 4 -40.82 13.46 -8.24
CA SER A 4 -39.69 13.71 -9.13
C SER A 4 -38.68 14.65 -8.49
N THR A 5 -38.24 14.34 -7.27
CA THR A 5 -37.00 14.89 -6.72
C THR A 5 -35.85 13.99 -7.14
N THR A 6 -35.07 14.47 -8.10
CA THR A 6 -33.73 13.98 -8.43
C THR A 6 -32.89 13.93 -7.16
N PHE A 7 -32.65 12.72 -6.63
CA PHE A 7 -31.59 12.52 -5.64
C PHE A 7 -30.25 12.86 -6.30
N SER A 8 -29.49 13.81 -5.73
CA SER A 8 -28.10 14.00 -6.16
C SER A 8 -27.30 12.73 -5.85
N ASN A 9 -26.44 12.33 -6.79
CA ASN A 9 -25.58 11.16 -6.68
C ASN A 9 -24.42 11.33 -5.67
N SER A 10 -24.42 12.37 -4.83
CA SER A 10 -23.33 12.65 -3.89
C SER A 10 -23.41 11.74 -2.66
N ASP A 11 -22.34 11.00 -2.36
CA ASP A 11 -22.24 10.09 -1.20
C ASP A 11 -22.45 10.81 0.14
N ALA A 12 -22.84 10.09 1.20
CA ALA A 12 -23.20 10.65 2.52
C ALA A 12 -22.06 11.40 3.26
N TRP A 13 -20.84 11.27 2.75
CA TRP A 13 -19.62 11.92 3.22
C TRP A 13 -19.13 13.03 2.28
N SER A 14 -19.87 13.27 1.19
CA SER A 14 -19.52 14.25 0.17
C SER A 14 -20.31 15.52 0.34
N VAL A 15 -19.61 16.64 0.31
CA VAL A 15 -20.17 17.99 0.40
C VAL A 15 -20.57 18.57 -0.97
N GLY A 16 -20.50 17.78 -2.04
CA GLY A 16 -20.87 18.19 -3.40
C GLY A 16 -19.83 19.11 -4.08
N LEU A 17 -20.20 19.68 -5.24
CA LEU A 17 -19.27 20.36 -6.17
C LEU A 17 -18.97 21.84 -5.88
N ASN A 18 -19.50 22.44 -4.79
CA ASN A 18 -19.38 23.87 -4.58
C ASN A 18 -17.91 24.31 -4.36
N GLY A 19 -17.29 24.81 -5.44
CA GLY A 19 -15.90 25.29 -5.46
C GLY A 19 -14.86 24.32 -6.00
N LEU A 20 -15.23 23.08 -6.36
CA LEU A 20 -14.32 22.08 -6.94
C LEU A 20 -14.72 21.74 -8.39
N PRO A 21 -13.76 21.47 -9.29
CA PRO A 21 -14.05 20.96 -10.61
C PRO A 21 -14.91 19.69 -10.54
N SER A 22 -15.83 19.51 -11.50
CA SER A 22 -16.70 18.32 -11.59
C SER A 22 -15.94 16.99 -11.59
N ALA A 23 -14.69 17.00 -12.05
CA ALA A 23 -13.79 15.84 -12.02
C ALA A 23 -13.37 15.39 -10.61
N LEU A 24 -13.56 16.23 -9.58
CA LEU A 24 -13.18 15.96 -8.19
C LEU A 24 -14.37 15.65 -7.26
N GLU A 25 -15.57 15.45 -7.81
CA GLU A 25 -16.73 15.03 -7.02
C GLU A 25 -16.45 13.72 -6.26
N GLY A 26 -16.70 13.69 -4.95
CA GLY A 26 -16.51 12.51 -4.12
C GLY A 26 -15.04 12.06 -3.96
N VAL A 27 -14.07 12.93 -4.27
CA VAL A 27 -12.64 12.60 -4.15
C VAL A 27 -12.25 12.33 -2.70
N GLU A 28 -12.87 13.00 -1.74
CA GLU A 28 -12.72 12.79 -0.30
C GLU A 28 -12.96 11.34 0.11
N THR A 29 -14.03 10.71 -0.39
CA THR A 29 -14.35 9.30 -0.12
C THR A 29 -13.25 8.39 -0.63
N LYS A 30 -12.76 8.64 -1.86
CA LYS A 30 -11.68 7.86 -2.48
C LYS A 30 -10.36 8.02 -1.72
N LEU A 31 -10.06 9.24 -1.24
CA LEU A 31 -8.86 9.54 -0.46
C LEU A 31 -8.90 8.87 0.92
N PHE A 32 -10.04 8.90 1.62
CA PHE A 32 -10.22 8.18 2.88
C PHE A 32 -10.09 6.66 2.69
N GLN A 33 -10.70 6.11 1.64
CA GLN A 33 -10.59 4.68 1.30
C GLN A 33 -9.15 4.29 0.96
N ALA A 34 -8.46 5.09 0.13
CA ALA A 34 -7.06 4.88 -0.20
C ALA A 34 -6.15 4.94 1.04
N GLY A 35 -6.56 5.70 2.07
CA GLY A 35 -5.87 5.81 3.35
C GLY A 35 -5.86 4.52 4.18
N LEU A 36 -6.79 3.60 3.95
CA LEU A 36 -6.89 2.36 4.72
C LEU A 36 -5.66 1.46 4.54
N LEU A 37 -5.19 1.28 3.31
CA LEU A 37 -4.03 0.42 3.02
C LEU A 37 -2.75 0.87 3.76
N PRO A 38 -2.29 2.14 3.65
CA PRO A 38 -1.15 2.59 4.42
C PRO A 38 -1.42 2.54 5.93
N TYR A 39 -2.65 2.76 6.40
CA TYR A 39 -2.97 2.60 7.82
C TYR A 39 -2.81 1.16 8.31
N LEU A 40 -3.20 0.16 7.52
CA LEU A 40 -2.96 -1.25 7.84
C LEU A 40 -1.46 -1.58 7.87
N GLY A 41 -0.68 -0.99 6.95
CA GLY A 41 0.78 -1.06 6.99
C GLY A 41 1.37 -0.47 8.28
N TYR A 42 0.89 0.72 8.67
CA TYR A 42 1.23 1.34 9.96
C TYR A 42 0.94 0.41 11.14
N LEU A 43 -0.26 -0.19 11.21
CA LEU A 43 -0.63 -1.13 12.27
C LEU A 43 0.25 -2.38 12.27
N TRP A 44 0.58 -2.91 11.09
CA TRP A 44 1.43 -4.09 10.96
C TRP A 44 2.82 -3.84 11.55
N PHE A 45 3.49 -2.75 11.15
CA PHE A 45 4.82 -2.41 11.68
C PHE A 45 4.76 -2.03 13.16
N LEU A 46 3.71 -1.32 13.60
CA LEU A 46 3.54 -0.93 15.00
C LEU A 46 3.40 -2.15 15.92
N ASN A 47 2.83 -3.23 15.40
CA ASN A 47 2.57 -4.44 16.16
C ASN A 47 3.77 -5.42 16.21
N GLN A 48 4.84 -5.16 15.47
CA GLN A 48 6.05 -5.99 15.53
C GLN A 48 6.74 -5.84 16.89
N ASP A 49 7.34 -6.93 17.37
CA ASP A 49 8.02 -6.94 18.66
C ASP A 49 9.26 -6.02 18.65
N GLU A 50 9.97 -5.94 17.52
CA GLU A 50 11.17 -5.12 17.40
C GLU A 50 10.88 -3.62 17.41
N THR A 51 9.64 -3.23 17.11
CA THR A 51 9.20 -1.83 17.25
C THR A 51 9.15 -1.41 18.71
N ASN A 52 8.92 -2.35 19.64
CA ASN A 52 8.77 -2.11 21.09
C ASN A 52 7.77 -0.98 21.39
N ALA A 53 6.63 -0.98 20.68
CA ALA A 53 5.53 -0.07 20.95
C ALA A 53 4.75 -0.52 22.21
N PRO A 54 4.23 0.39 23.04
CA PRO A 54 3.42 0.02 24.20
C PRO A 54 2.14 -0.73 23.80
N GLU A 55 1.76 -1.78 24.55
CA GLU A 55 0.60 -2.63 24.20
C GLU A 55 -0.72 -1.87 24.15
N LEU A 56 -0.96 -0.95 25.10
CA LEU A 56 -2.16 -0.13 25.10
C LEU A 56 -2.19 0.85 23.91
N THR A 57 -1.02 1.30 23.44
CA THR A 57 -0.90 2.10 22.23
C THR A 57 -1.27 1.28 20.99
N LYS A 58 -0.78 0.04 20.88
CA LYS A 58 -1.17 -0.89 19.81
C LYS A 58 -2.68 -1.12 19.81
N PHE A 59 -3.28 -1.26 20.99
CA PHE A 59 -4.74 -1.36 21.14
C PHE A 59 -5.46 -0.11 20.65
N GLY A 60 -5.06 1.08 21.10
CA GLY A 60 -5.64 2.35 20.67
C GLY A 60 -5.60 2.53 19.14
N ALA A 61 -4.45 2.24 18.54
CA ALA A 61 -4.30 2.27 17.08
C ALA A 61 -5.26 1.29 16.37
N LYS A 62 -5.39 0.04 16.85
CA LYS A 62 -6.36 -0.91 16.26
C LYS A 62 -7.81 -0.47 16.49
N PHE A 63 -8.11 0.14 17.63
CA PHE A 63 -9.44 0.62 18.00
C PHE A 63 -9.96 1.67 17.01
N LEU A 64 -9.09 2.44 16.36
CA LEU A 64 -9.48 3.39 15.30
C LEU A 64 -10.25 2.72 14.15
N LEU A 65 -9.98 1.45 13.84
CA LEU A 65 -10.74 0.75 12.80
C LEU A 65 -12.24 0.65 13.14
N LEU A 66 -12.59 0.58 14.43
CA LEU A 66 -13.98 0.59 14.88
C LEU A 66 -14.68 1.91 14.56
N PHE A 67 -13.99 3.05 14.69
CA PHE A 67 -14.47 4.36 14.24
C PHE A 67 -14.79 4.35 12.74
N VAL A 68 -13.87 3.83 11.90
CA VAL A 68 -14.09 3.70 10.45
C VAL A 68 -15.31 2.83 10.14
N PHE A 69 -15.52 1.73 10.87
CA PHE A 69 -16.70 0.89 10.70
C PHE A 69 -18.00 1.53 11.19
N ALA A 70 -17.95 2.33 12.26
CA ALA A 70 -19.12 2.97 12.86
C ALA A 70 -19.63 4.17 12.04
N THR A 71 -18.74 4.89 11.36
CA THR A 71 -19.11 6.03 10.50
C THR A 71 -19.86 5.60 9.23
N ILE A 72 -19.67 4.36 8.75
CA ILE A 72 -20.37 3.81 7.57
C ILE A 72 -21.90 3.74 7.77
N PRO A 73 -22.43 3.00 8.77
CA PRO A 73 -23.87 2.96 9.01
C PRO A 73 -24.43 4.31 9.49
N ALA A 74 -23.64 5.11 10.23
CA ALA A 74 -24.03 6.45 10.65
C ALA A 74 -24.25 7.37 9.42
N GLY A 75 -23.35 7.34 8.44
CA GLY A 75 -23.50 8.10 7.20
C GLY A 75 -24.67 7.61 6.34
N ILE A 76 -24.88 6.30 6.24
CA ILE A 76 -26.08 5.75 5.56
C ILE A 76 -27.36 6.24 6.24
N MET A 77 -27.40 6.26 7.57
CA MET A 77 -28.56 6.74 8.33
C MET A 77 -28.78 8.25 8.16
N ALA A 78 -27.71 9.06 8.21
CA ALA A 78 -27.76 10.50 7.94
C ALA A 78 -28.40 10.78 6.58
N LYS A 79 -27.93 10.11 5.52
CA LYS A 79 -28.45 10.31 4.16
C LYS A 79 -29.87 9.76 3.97
N SER A 80 -30.16 8.56 4.50
CA SER A 80 -31.44 7.89 4.25
C SER A 80 -32.61 8.39 5.11
N GLN A 81 -32.34 8.88 6.33
CA GLN A 81 -33.38 9.32 7.27
C GLN A 81 -33.46 10.85 7.40
N PHE A 82 -32.32 11.54 7.29
CA PHE A 82 -32.24 12.98 7.50
C PHE A 82 -31.99 13.75 6.19
N GLY A 83 -31.63 13.06 5.10
CA GLY A 83 -31.42 13.68 3.78
C GLY A 83 -30.18 14.59 3.72
N ASP A 84 -29.26 14.44 4.67
CA ASP A 84 -28.11 15.33 4.87
C ASP A 84 -26.80 14.55 5.03
N ILE A 85 -25.67 15.24 4.97
CA ILE A 85 -24.35 14.67 5.24
C ILE A 85 -24.19 14.33 6.71
N LEU A 86 -23.36 13.33 7.03
CA LEU A 86 -23.14 12.90 8.41
C LEU A 86 -22.73 14.07 9.33
N ALA A 87 -21.87 14.97 8.84
CA ALA A 87 -21.37 16.14 9.56
C ALA A 87 -22.45 17.13 10.05
N ASN A 88 -23.66 17.10 9.47
CA ASN A 88 -24.79 17.93 9.86
C ASN A 88 -25.75 17.22 10.85
N VAL A 89 -25.64 15.91 11.01
CA VAL A 89 -26.50 15.13 11.92
C VAL A 89 -25.78 14.91 13.25
N ASP A 90 -25.79 15.95 14.09
CA ASP A 90 -24.96 16.09 15.30
C ASP A 90 -24.86 14.83 16.18
N VAL A 91 -25.99 14.16 16.48
CA VAL A 91 -25.99 12.94 17.31
C VAL A 91 -25.27 11.77 16.62
N LEU A 92 -25.52 11.55 15.32
CA LEU A 92 -24.87 10.48 14.56
C LEU A 92 -23.39 10.80 14.33
N HIS A 93 -23.09 12.07 14.05
CA HIS A 93 -21.75 12.60 13.90
C HIS A 93 -20.93 12.40 15.17
N GLY A 94 -21.34 13.03 16.27
CA GLY A 94 -20.65 12.97 17.55
C GLY A 94 -20.54 11.55 18.10
N SER A 95 -21.60 10.74 18.05
CA SER A 95 -21.51 9.35 18.54
C SER A 95 -20.51 8.49 17.75
N SER A 96 -20.39 8.72 16.44
CA SER A 96 -19.39 8.03 15.63
C SER A 96 -17.96 8.52 15.95
N GLU A 97 -17.74 9.84 16.05
CA GLU A 97 -16.44 10.43 16.34
C GLU A 97 -15.94 10.21 17.79
N ALA A 98 -16.83 9.91 18.74
CA ALA A 98 -16.45 9.52 20.10
C ALA A 98 -15.49 8.31 20.12
N MET A 99 -15.60 7.43 19.12
CA MET A 99 -14.69 6.29 18.96
C MET A 99 -13.27 6.72 18.58
N LEU A 100 -13.11 7.79 17.78
CA LEU A 100 -11.81 8.39 17.47
C LEU A 100 -11.17 9.00 18.73
N THR A 101 -11.96 9.72 19.53
CA THR A 101 -11.52 10.23 20.84
C THR A 101 -10.98 9.12 21.74
N LEU A 102 -11.72 8.01 21.90
CA LEU A 102 -11.27 6.89 22.72
C LEU A 102 -10.02 6.21 22.16
N SER A 103 -9.92 6.06 20.84
CA SER A 103 -8.70 5.59 20.16
C SER A 103 -7.48 6.43 20.54
N ASN A 104 -7.59 7.77 20.41
CA ASN A 104 -6.49 8.69 20.71
C ASN A 104 -6.13 8.68 22.21
N PHE A 105 -7.12 8.57 23.08
CA PHE A 105 -6.91 8.43 24.52
C PHE A 105 -6.11 7.17 24.87
N PHE A 106 -6.49 6.00 24.36
CA PHE A 106 -5.72 4.76 24.58
C PHE A 106 -4.33 4.84 24.00
N PHE A 107 -4.19 5.44 22.81
CA PHE A 107 -2.92 5.64 22.15
C PHE A 107 -1.95 6.47 23.01
N PHE A 108 -2.43 7.59 23.54
CA PHE A 108 -1.69 8.48 24.43
C PHE A 108 -1.33 7.82 25.77
N ILE A 109 -2.31 7.24 26.48
CA ILE A 109 -2.07 6.62 27.79
C ILE A 109 -1.06 5.48 27.70
N GLY A 110 -1.03 4.74 26.59
CA GLY A 110 -0.02 3.71 26.37
C GLY A 110 1.42 4.25 26.37
N PHE A 111 1.68 5.38 25.70
CA PHE A 111 2.98 6.04 25.76
C PHE A 111 3.24 6.72 27.11
N ALA A 112 2.23 7.33 27.74
CA ALA A 112 2.37 7.93 29.05
C ALA A 112 2.80 6.90 30.12
N ARG A 113 2.21 5.69 30.10
CA ARG A 113 2.64 4.56 30.93
C ARG A 113 4.08 4.16 30.67
N ALA A 114 4.46 4.05 29.40
CA ALA A 114 5.80 3.64 29.02
C ALA A 114 6.87 4.67 29.39
N LEU A 115 6.52 5.96 29.48
CA LEU A 115 7.40 7.01 30.00
C LEU A 115 7.55 6.97 31.53
N ALA A 116 6.51 6.54 32.25
CA ALA A 116 6.51 6.45 33.71
C ALA A 116 7.21 5.18 34.24
N ASP A 117 7.11 4.07 33.50
CA ASP A 117 7.74 2.78 33.86
C ASP A 117 8.38 2.12 32.61
N PRO A 118 9.64 2.47 32.31
CA PRO A 118 10.36 1.98 31.14
C PRO A 118 10.67 0.47 31.14
N ILE A 119 10.57 -0.21 32.30
CA ILE A 119 10.99 -1.62 32.47
C ILE A 119 9.88 -2.60 32.04
N ASN A 120 8.81 -2.13 31.37
CA ASN A 120 7.72 -2.96 30.88
C ASN A 120 6.96 -3.72 32.00
N LYS A 121 6.98 -3.21 33.23
CA LYS A 121 6.14 -3.71 34.34
C LYS A 121 4.71 -3.15 34.30
N CYS A 122 4.44 -2.14 33.46
CA CYS A 122 3.13 -1.50 33.38
C CYS A 122 2.04 -2.41 32.78
N SER A 123 0.85 -2.37 33.38
CA SER A 123 -0.27 -3.25 33.06
C SER A 123 -0.74 -3.13 31.60
N LYS A 124 -0.96 -4.28 30.96
CA LYS A 124 -1.63 -4.40 29.65
C LYS A 124 -3.14 -4.10 29.71
N SER A 125 -3.69 -3.91 30.91
CA SER A 125 -5.13 -3.72 31.12
C SER A 125 -5.61 -2.37 30.60
N ILE A 126 -6.80 -2.38 29.99
CA ILE A 126 -7.52 -1.17 29.61
C ILE A 126 -7.86 -0.36 30.89
N PRO A 127 -7.56 0.96 30.94
CA PRO A 127 -7.86 1.80 32.10
C PRO A 127 -9.34 2.19 32.17
N TRP A 128 -10.23 1.22 32.41
CA TRP A 128 -11.68 1.47 32.43
C TRP A 128 -12.12 2.54 33.43
N GLN A 129 -11.42 2.65 34.57
CA GLN A 129 -11.67 3.72 35.54
C GLN A 129 -11.32 5.10 34.97
N SER A 130 -10.16 5.26 34.35
CA SER A 130 -9.74 6.53 33.76
C SER A 130 -10.57 6.89 32.53
N VAL A 131 -11.03 5.90 31.75
CA VAL A 131 -12.05 6.10 30.69
C VAL A 131 -13.35 6.61 31.30
N GLY A 132 -13.83 6.00 32.39
CA GLY A 132 -15.02 6.43 33.11
C GLY A 132 -14.89 7.85 33.68
N VAL A 133 -13.71 8.20 34.23
CA VAL A 133 -13.41 9.56 34.68
C VAL A 133 -13.40 10.54 33.52
N PHE A 134 -12.75 10.20 32.41
CA PHE A 134 -12.67 11.06 31.23
C PHE A 134 -14.06 11.33 30.63
N VAL A 135 -14.76 10.26 30.24
CA VAL A 135 -16.10 10.34 29.62
C VAL A 135 -17.12 10.95 30.58
N GLY A 136 -17.12 10.51 31.84
CA GLY A 136 -18.04 11.00 32.86
C GLY A 136 -17.83 12.49 33.15
N THR A 137 -16.58 12.94 33.29
CA THR A 137 -16.26 14.35 33.52
C THR A 137 -16.65 15.20 32.32
N THR A 138 -16.34 14.78 31.09
CA THR A 138 -16.72 15.52 29.88
C THR A 138 -18.24 15.63 29.75
N PHE A 139 -18.98 14.54 29.97
CA PHE A 139 -20.45 14.55 29.91
C PHE A 139 -21.09 15.42 31.00
N ILE A 140 -20.63 15.29 32.25
CA ILE A 140 -21.10 16.11 33.37
C ILE A 140 -20.79 17.59 33.12
N ALA A 141 -19.57 17.92 32.68
CA ALA A 141 -19.19 19.29 32.39
C ALA A 141 -20.05 19.88 31.26
N SER A 142 -20.30 19.14 30.18
CA SER A 142 -21.21 19.59 29.11
C SER A 142 -22.65 19.81 29.62
N GLY A 143 -23.17 18.90 30.46
CA GLY A 143 -24.51 19.03 31.05
C GLY A 143 -24.65 20.20 32.02
N VAL A 144 -23.66 20.38 32.91
CA VAL A 144 -23.61 21.52 33.85
C VAL A 144 -23.48 22.84 33.11
N SER A 145 -22.64 22.89 32.08
CA SER A 145 -22.49 24.07 31.23
C SER A 145 -23.78 24.41 30.49
N PHE A 146 -24.50 23.42 29.94
CA PHE A 146 -25.78 23.67 29.28
C PHE A 146 -26.81 24.33 30.21
N VAL A 147 -26.87 23.91 31.47
CA VAL A 147 -27.80 24.48 32.47
C VAL A 147 -27.31 25.82 33.02
N GLY A 148 -25.99 25.98 33.21
CA GLY A 148 -25.39 27.14 33.87
C GLY A 148 -25.01 28.31 32.96
N ILE A 149 -24.98 28.12 31.63
CA ILE A 149 -24.49 29.15 30.72
C ILE A 149 -25.46 30.33 30.60
N SER A 150 -26.77 30.10 30.53
CA SER A 150 -27.77 31.17 30.39
C SER A 150 -27.71 32.20 31.53
N PRO A 151 -27.74 31.81 32.82
CA PRO A 151 -27.60 32.77 33.92
C PRO A 151 -26.20 33.41 33.98
N LEU A 152 -25.15 32.72 33.55
CA LEU A 152 -23.79 33.29 33.49
C LEU A 152 -23.67 34.39 32.41
N LEU A 153 -24.22 34.15 31.23
CA LEU A 153 -24.23 35.11 30.13
C LEU A 153 -25.07 36.34 30.46
N GLU A 154 -26.21 36.13 31.13
CA GLU A 154 -27.05 37.21 31.65
C GLU A 154 -26.30 38.05 32.69
N ALA A 155 -25.57 37.41 33.62
CA ALA A 155 -24.73 38.10 34.60
C ALA A 155 -23.54 38.86 33.98
N LEU A 156 -23.02 38.40 32.84
CA LEU A 156 -21.92 39.03 32.09
C LEU A 156 -22.39 40.05 31.03
N GLY A 157 -23.71 40.20 30.83
CA GLY A 157 -24.28 41.10 29.83
C GLY A 157 -23.97 40.70 28.38
N ILE A 158 -23.73 39.41 28.12
CA ILE A 158 -23.39 38.89 26.78
C ILE A 158 -24.65 38.34 26.12
N SER A 159 -25.07 38.93 25.00
CA SER A 159 -26.13 38.38 24.16
C SER A 159 -25.53 37.43 23.12
N LEU A 160 -26.04 36.21 23.04
CA LEU A 160 -25.68 35.26 21.99
C LEU A 160 -26.58 35.44 20.76
N ARG A 161 -26.06 35.05 19.60
CA ARG A 161 -26.85 34.92 18.36
C ARG A 161 -27.65 33.62 18.34
N ASP A 162 -28.66 33.59 17.48
CA ASP A 162 -29.39 32.35 17.16
C ASP A 162 -28.43 31.33 16.56
N GLU A 163 -28.48 30.12 17.09
CA GLU A 163 -27.61 29.03 16.70
C GLU A 163 -28.02 28.45 15.35
N PRO A 164 -27.10 28.36 14.36
CA PRO A 164 -27.39 27.71 13.08
C PRO A 164 -27.79 26.25 13.26
N ALA A 165 -28.70 25.74 12.41
CA ALA A 165 -29.24 24.38 12.52
C ALA A 165 -28.17 23.27 12.37
N ASN A 166 -27.03 23.58 11.75
CA ASN A 166 -25.89 22.69 11.54
C ASN A 166 -24.71 22.98 12.47
N ALA A 167 -24.92 23.79 13.51
CA ALA A 167 -23.92 23.97 14.56
C ALA A 167 -23.80 22.72 15.42
N LEU A 168 -22.56 22.38 15.81
CA LEU A 168 -22.31 21.23 16.67
C LEU A 168 -22.78 21.50 18.11
N SER A 169 -23.39 20.51 18.75
CA SER A 169 -23.72 20.62 20.16
C SER A 169 -22.47 20.66 21.04
N LEU A 170 -22.59 21.15 22.27
CA LEU A 170 -21.47 21.21 23.20
C LEU A 170 -20.81 19.84 23.47
N PRO A 171 -21.55 18.72 23.62
CA PRO A 171 -20.97 17.38 23.66
C PRO A 171 -20.15 17.02 22.41
N THR A 172 -20.66 17.33 21.22
CA THR A 172 -19.97 17.04 19.95
C THR A 172 -18.71 17.91 19.78
N TRP A 173 -18.75 19.18 20.19
CA TRP A 173 -17.54 20.01 20.31
C TRP A 173 -16.52 19.44 21.29
N GLY A 174 -16.99 18.88 22.41
CA GLY A 174 -16.15 18.14 23.36
C GLY A 174 -15.36 17.02 22.68
N ILE A 175 -16.01 16.26 21.80
CA ILE A 175 -15.39 15.16 21.04
C ILE A 175 -14.33 15.68 20.05
N HIS A 176 -14.63 16.76 19.31
CA HIS A 176 -13.70 17.35 18.34
C HIS A 176 -12.47 17.97 19.00
N VAL A 177 -12.66 18.68 20.11
CA VAL A 177 -11.55 19.26 20.88
C VAL A 177 -10.67 18.16 21.48
N SER A 178 -11.29 17.09 21.97
CA SER A 178 -10.61 15.92 22.51
C SER A 178 -9.79 15.20 21.43
N SER A 179 -10.34 14.98 20.24
CA SER A 179 -9.61 14.27 19.19
C SER A 179 -8.29 14.97 18.81
N VAL A 180 -8.24 16.31 18.88
CA VAL A 180 -7.03 17.12 18.68
C VAL A 180 -6.12 17.13 19.91
N THR A 181 -6.69 17.29 21.11
CA THR A 181 -5.94 17.40 22.37
C THR A 181 -5.16 16.13 22.68
N GLU A 182 -5.82 14.97 22.63
CA GLU A 182 -5.21 13.67 22.93
C GLU A 182 -4.16 13.31 21.87
N TRP A 183 -4.41 13.66 20.61
CA TRP A 183 -3.44 13.44 19.54
C TRP A 183 -2.18 14.29 19.73
N PHE A 184 -2.32 15.56 20.11
CA PHE A 184 -1.19 16.43 20.45
C PHE A 184 -0.43 15.92 21.68
N ALA A 185 -1.14 15.48 22.73
CA ALA A 185 -0.53 14.87 23.90
C ALA A 185 0.25 13.59 23.52
N ALA A 186 -0.30 12.76 22.63
CA ALA A 186 0.38 11.60 22.06
C ALA A 186 1.64 11.99 21.28
N MET A 187 1.60 13.05 20.47
CA MET A 187 2.79 13.53 19.75
C MET A 187 3.94 13.89 20.70
N CYS A 188 3.63 14.60 21.79
CA CYS A 188 4.59 14.93 22.85
C CYS A 188 5.15 13.67 23.54
N ALA A 189 4.28 12.70 23.83
CA ALA A 189 4.67 11.45 24.47
C ALA A 189 5.56 10.58 23.57
N VAL A 190 5.20 10.43 22.29
CA VAL A 190 6.00 9.73 21.27
C VAL A 190 7.38 10.36 21.10
N TRP A 191 7.45 11.70 21.08
CA TRP A 191 8.72 12.42 20.98
C TRP A 191 9.64 12.10 22.16
N SER A 192 9.07 12.08 23.36
CA SER A 192 9.79 11.81 24.61
C SER A 192 10.17 10.33 24.72
N TYR A 193 9.34 9.43 24.18
CA TYR A 193 9.58 7.99 24.17
C TYR A 193 10.79 7.59 23.32
N ALA A 194 11.19 8.42 22.36
CA ALA A 194 12.41 8.22 21.59
C ALA A 194 13.67 8.13 22.47
N GLU A 195 13.71 8.88 23.58
CA GLU A 195 14.82 8.86 24.52
C GLU A 195 14.75 7.64 25.43
N VAL A 196 13.55 7.33 25.94
CA VAL A 196 13.32 6.19 26.85
C VAL A 196 13.55 4.84 26.17
N SER A 197 13.13 4.71 24.91
CA SER A 197 13.30 3.48 24.12
C SER A 197 14.70 3.33 23.51
N GLY A 198 15.55 4.36 23.57
CA GLY A 198 16.83 4.40 22.86
C GLY A 198 16.70 4.46 21.33
N ASN A 199 15.48 4.50 20.79
CA ASN A 199 15.22 4.48 19.35
C ASN A 199 14.78 5.86 18.84
N GLN A 200 15.75 6.63 18.33
CA GLN A 200 15.51 7.99 17.83
C GLN A 200 14.56 8.06 16.62
N ALA A 201 14.26 6.95 15.94
CA ALA A 201 13.29 6.94 14.84
C ALA A 201 11.87 7.30 15.31
N TRP A 202 11.54 7.16 16.59
CA TRP A 202 10.24 7.60 17.15
C TRP A 202 9.98 9.11 16.95
N LYS A 203 11.03 9.95 16.92
CA LYS A 203 10.89 11.37 16.55
C LYS A 203 10.40 11.55 15.12
N GLY A 204 10.77 10.63 14.23
CA GLY A 204 10.26 10.58 12.86
C GLY A 204 8.76 10.28 12.81
N LEU A 205 8.25 9.47 13.76
CA LEU A 205 6.82 9.22 13.89
C LEU A 205 6.08 10.49 14.33
N THR A 206 6.59 11.26 15.29
CA THR A 206 5.98 12.54 15.68
C THR A 206 5.83 13.49 14.49
N TRP A 207 6.83 13.58 13.60
CA TRP A 207 6.71 14.37 12.37
C TRP A 207 5.67 13.81 11.39
N ALA A 208 5.60 12.49 11.27
CA ALA A 208 4.59 11.82 10.45
C ALA A 208 3.16 11.94 11.00
N MET A 209 2.99 12.26 12.28
CA MET A 209 1.70 12.52 12.92
C MET A 209 1.14 13.94 12.65
N VAL A 210 1.96 14.86 12.14
CA VAL A 210 1.58 16.27 11.86
C VAL A 210 0.44 16.40 10.84
N PRO A 211 0.41 15.65 9.73
CA PRO A 211 -0.74 15.67 8.81
C PRO A 211 -2.06 15.30 9.48
N PHE A 212 -2.07 14.37 10.45
CA PHE A 212 -3.30 14.05 11.20
C PHE A 212 -3.72 15.18 12.14
N LEU A 213 -2.77 15.88 12.76
CA LEU A 213 -3.06 17.06 13.56
C LEU A 213 -3.71 18.16 12.69
N ALA A 214 -3.13 18.41 11.51
CA ALA A 214 -3.70 19.34 10.53
C ALA A 214 -5.08 18.87 10.04
N SER A 215 -5.27 17.57 9.86
CA SER A 215 -6.56 16.96 9.47
C SER A 215 -7.63 17.21 10.52
N GLY A 216 -7.34 16.94 11.81
CA GLY A 216 -8.29 17.21 12.90
C GLY A 216 -8.64 18.70 13.03
N LEU A 217 -7.64 19.57 12.90
CA LEU A 217 -7.87 21.02 12.87
C LEU A 217 -8.66 21.48 11.64
N THR A 218 -8.54 20.79 10.51
CA THR A 218 -9.34 21.03 9.31
C THR A 218 -10.81 20.71 9.56
N ALA A 219 -11.12 19.58 10.20
CA ALA A 219 -12.48 19.22 10.60
C ALA A 219 -13.07 20.24 11.60
N CYS A 220 -12.34 20.57 12.67
CA CYS A 220 -12.76 21.60 13.62
C CYS A 220 -13.00 22.95 12.95
N THR A 221 -12.14 23.34 11.99
CA THR A 221 -12.29 24.60 11.26
C THR A 221 -13.54 24.61 10.39
N PHE A 222 -13.87 23.50 9.72
CA PHE A 222 -15.10 23.37 8.94
C PHE A 222 -16.34 23.55 9.83
N HIS A 223 -16.34 22.95 11.02
CA HIS A 223 -17.43 23.06 12.00
C HIS A 223 -17.53 24.44 12.67
N ILE A 224 -16.42 25.13 12.92
CA ILE A 224 -16.41 26.53 13.39
C ILE A 224 -17.19 27.44 12.42
N PHE A 225 -17.13 27.16 11.12
CA PHE A 225 -17.87 27.89 10.10
C PHE A 225 -19.23 27.26 9.78
N TYR A 226 -19.77 26.44 10.67
CA TYR A 226 -21.07 25.79 10.52
C TYR A 226 -21.18 25.06 9.17
N ASN A 227 -20.16 24.28 8.82
CA ASN A 227 -20.15 23.47 7.59
C ASN A 227 -20.48 24.27 6.33
N ALA A 228 -20.04 25.53 6.28
CA ALA A 228 -20.36 26.48 5.22
C ALA A 228 -20.01 25.91 3.83
N PRO A 229 -20.95 25.91 2.86
CA PRO A 229 -20.71 25.40 1.51
C PRO A 229 -19.51 26.04 0.80
N GLU A 230 -19.19 27.29 1.14
CA GLU A 230 -18.05 28.04 0.61
C GLU A 230 -16.70 27.41 0.97
N LEU A 231 -16.66 26.58 2.03
CA LEU A 231 -15.47 25.93 2.57
C LEU A 231 -15.48 24.40 2.34
N ASN A 232 -16.34 23.90 1.45
CA ASN A 232 -16.45 22.48 1.16
C ASN A 232 -15.12 21.81 0.75
N ALA A 233 -14.17 22.55 0.17
CA ALA A 233 -12.84 22.01 -0.15
C ALA A 233 -12.00 21.61 1.08
N LEU A 234 -12.42 21.98 2.31
CA LEU A 234 -11.78 21.52 3.54
C LEU A 234 -11.99 20.01 3.78
N VAL A 235 -13.10 19.42 3.32
CA VAL A 235 -13.37 17.98 3.48
C VAL A 235 -12.40 17.11 2.66
N PRO A 236 -12.16 17.35 1.35
CA PRO A 236 -11.11 16.64 0.62
C PRO A 236 -9.71 17.00 1.07
N LEU A 237 -9.47 18.22 1.60
CA LEU A 237 -8.19 18.55 2.23
C LEU A 237 -7.95 17.69 3.49
N GLN A 238 -8.96 17.53 4.35
CA GLN A 238 -8.92 16.63 5.51
C GLN A 238 -8.63 15.18 5.06
N ALA A 239 -9.31 14.70 4.02
CA ALA A 239 -9.09 13.36 3.47
C ALA A 239 -7.65 13.17 2.93
N LEU A 240 -7.13 14.17 2.22
CA LEU A 240 -5.76 14.17 1.71
C LEU A 240 -4.72 14.18 2.84
N LEU A 241 -4.94 14.99 3.88
CA LEU A 241 -4.08 15.06 5.05
C LEU A 241 -4.12 13.74 5.85
N THR A 242 -5.27 13.09 5.93
CA THR A 242 -5.44 11.76 6.53
C THR A 242 -4.68 10.70 5.75
N LEU A 243 -4.81 10.64 4.42
CA LEU A 243 -4.04 9.74 3.55
C LEU A 243 -2.52 9.98 3.69
N THR A 244 -2.11 11.24 3.70
CA THR A 244 -0.71 11.66 3.88
C THR A 244 -0.19 11.22 5.25
N GLY A 245 -0.98 11.41 6.31
CA GLY A 245 -0.66 10.96 7.66
C GLY A 245 -0.54 9.44 7.75
N ASN A 246 -1.50 8.69 7.18
CA ASN A 246 -1.47 7.23 7.15
C ASN A 246 -0.19 6.72 6.48
N THR A 247 0.15 7.30 5.33
CA THR A 247 1.35 6.93 4.56
C THR A 247 2.64 7.31 5.29
N GLY A 248 2.70 8.52 5.83
CA GLY A 248 3.84 9.02 6.59
C GLY A 248 4.09 8.17 7.85
N CYS A 249 3.04 7.86 8.61
CA CYS A 249 3.14 7.05 9.82
C CYS A 249 3.54 5.61 9.51
N ALA A 250 3.03 5.02 8.42
CA ALA A 250 3.46 3.69 7.98
C ALA A 250 4.97 3.64 7.71
N PHE A 251 5.47 4.63 6.97
CA PHE A 251 6.91 4.74 6.68
C PHE A 251 7.73 5.04 7.94
N ALA A 252 7.23 5.91 8.83
CA ALA A 252 7.92 6.24 10.07
C ALA A 252 8.02 5.04 11.01
N VAL A 253 6.94 4.26 11.18
CA VAL A 253 6.99 3.06 12.02
C VAL A 253 7.80 1.94 11.38
N TYR A 254 7.81 1.81 10.05
CA TYR A 254 8.77 0.94 9.37
C TYR A 254 10.23 1.28 9.74
N ARG A 255 10.57 2.58 9.80
CA ARG A 255 11.90 3.02 10.25
C ARG A 255 12.15 2.73 11.72
N VAL A 256 11.15 2.90 12.58
CA VAL A 256 11.23 2.52 14.01
C VAL A 256 11.52 1.04 14.14
N TRP A 257 10.75 0.20 13.45
CA TRP A 257 10.91 -1.26 13.42
C TRP A 257 12.31 -1.68 12.94
N ASN A 258 12.76 -1.15 11.79
CA ASN A 258 14.07 -1.46 11.23
C ASN A 258 15.22 -1.00 12.14
N GLN A 259 15.08 0.14 12.81
CA GLN A 259 16.06 0.57 13.82
C GLN A 259 16.02 -0.30 15.07
N GLY A 260 14.84 -0.74 15.51
CA GLY A 260 14.65 -1.67 16.61
C GLY A 260 15.37 -3.01 16.38
N LYS A 261 15.26 -3.58 15.17
CA LYS A 261 16.03 -4.77 14.75
C LYS A 261 17.54 -4.61 14.94
N LYS A 262 18.08 -3.43 14.60
CA LYS A 262 19.52 -3.14 14.76
C LYS A 262 19.92 -3.00 16.23
N LEU A 263 19.06 -2.40 17.05
CA LEU A 263 19.32 -2.22 18.49
C LEU A 263 19.29 -3.55 19.24
N LEU A 264 18.40 -4.48 18.87
CA LEU A 264 18.32 -5.82 19.48
C LEU A 264 19.56 -6.70 19.19
N ASN A 265 20.21 -6.49 18.03
CA ASN A 265 21.42 -7.23 17.65
C ASN A 265 22.73 -6.65 18.24
N GLY A 266 22.68 -5.47 18.89
CA GLY A 266 23.86 -4.70 19.32
C GLY A 266 24.25 -4.79 20.80
N GLY A 267 23.41 -5.39 21.66
CA GLY A 267 23.72 -5.59 23.08
C GLY A 267 23.50 -4.39 24.01
N VAL A 268 22.60 -4.60 24.99
CA VAL A 268 22.33 -3.90 26.27
C VAL A 268 22.18 -2.36 26.25
N PHE A 269 20.94 -1.91 26.43
CA PHE A 269 20.61 -0.58 26.94
C PHE A 269 20.32 -0.68 28.45
N THR A 270 21.11 0.01 29.28
CA THR A 270 20.79 0.25 30.69
C THR A 270 20.13 1.63 30.78
N THR A 271 18.82 1.68 30.97
CA THR A 271 18.12 2.89 31.39
C THR A 271 18.02 2.90 32.91
N GLU A 272 18.61 3.91 33.55
CA GLU A 272 18.34 4.21 34.96
C GLU A 272 16.86 4.58 35.10
N SER A 273 16.14 3.84 35.94
CA SER A 273 14.72 4.08 36.21
C SER A 273 14.57 5.18 37.25
N SER A 274 14.03 6.32 36.85
CA SER A 274 13.41 7.27 37.78
C SER A 274 11.99 6.78 38.07
N GLU A 275 11.69 6.42 39.33
CA GLU A 275 10.32 6.10 39.77
C GLU A 275 9.45 7.37 39.69
N VAL A 276 8.79 7.59 38.56
CA VAL A 276 7.76 8.62 38.40
C VAL A 276 6.40 7.94 38.45
N THR A 277 5.64 8.16 39.51
CA THR A 277 4.28 7.62 39.66
C THR A 277 3.29 8.36 38.74
N LEU A 278 2.70 7.65 37.78
CA LEU A 278 1.64 8.19 36.90
C LEU A 278 0.26 8.08 37.54
N GLU A 279 -0.35 9.21 37.88
CA GLU A 279 -1.75 9.26 38.34
C GLU A 279 -2.73 9.32 37.16
N GLU A 280 -3.07 8.17 36.57
CA GLU A 280 -3.89 8.08 35.34
C GLU A 280 -5.28 8.73 35.46
N ASN A 281 -5.94 8.58 36.62
CA ASN A 281 -7.25 9.17 36.85
C ASN A 281 -7.19 10.71 36.95
N LEU A 282 -6.13 11.25 37.55
CA LEU A 282 -5.93 12.69 37.62
C LEU A 282 -5.59 13.26 36.24
N LEU A 283 -4.78 12.55 35.45
CA LEU A 283 -4.47 12.91 34.07
C LEU A 283 -5.72 12.91 33.19
N ALA A 284 -6.55 11.86 33.29
CA ALA A 284 -7.83 11.75 32.59
C ALA A 284 -8.79 12.89 32.99
N PHE A 285 -8.87 13.21 34.29
CA PHE A 285 -9.67 14.34 34.76
C PHE A 285 -9.19 15.68 34.21
N LYS A 286 -7.87 15.94 34.21
CA LYS A 286 -7.27 17.17 33.65
C LYS A 286 -7.54 17.31 32.15
N LEU A 287 -7.39 16.22 31.39
CA LEU A 287 -7.71 16.20 29.96
C LEU A 287 -9.19 16.48 29.72
N ALA A 288 -10.09 15.82 30.46
CA ALA A 288 -11.52 16.05 30.33
C ALA A 288 -11.92 17.50 30.66
N LEU A 289 -11.36 18.08 31.71
CA LEU A 289 -11.62 19.48 32.10
C LEU A 289 -11.14 20.46 31.03
N TRP A 290 -9.92 20.26 30.50
CA TRP A 290 -9.38 21.06 29.41
C TRP A 290 -10.28 20.98 28.17
N THR A 291 -10.61 19.76 27.75
CA THR A 291 -11.50 19.50 26.61
C THR A 291 -12.84 20.20 26.76
N SER A 292 -13.50 20.04 27.92
CA SER A 292 -14.80 20.67 28.17
C SER A 292 -14.73 22.19 28.21
N MET A 293 -13.68 22.76 28.81
CA MET A 293 -13.49 24.21 28.88
C MET A 293 -13.22 24.80 27.48
N THR A 294 -12.37 24.16 26.69
CA THR A 294 -12.06 24.62 25.33
C THR A 294 -13.28 24.46 24.41
N ALA A 295 -14.04 23.36 24.50
CA ALA A 295 -15.29 23.18 23.79
C ALA A 295 -16.32 24.26 24.13
N LEU A 296 -16.42 24.63 25.41
CA LEU A 296 -17.28 25.72 25.88
C LEU A 296 -16.91 27.07 25.26
N ILE A 297 -15.61 27.38 25.28
CA ILE A 297 -15.07 28.62 24.72
C ILE A 297 -15.34 28.70 23.23
N ILE A 298 -15.13 27.61 22.48
CA ILE A 298 -15.40 27.57 21.04
C ILE A 298 -16.89 27.74 20.77
N LYS A 299 -17.74 26.91 21.39
CA LYS A 299 -19.19 26.88 21.16
C LYS A 299 -19.87 28.21 21.45
N TYR A 300 -19.54 28.86 22.56
CA TYR A 300 -20.19 30.12 22.92
C TYR A 300 -19.43 31.35 22.40
N GLY A 301 -18.12 31.21 22.14
CA GLY A 301 -17.33 32.25 21.49
C GLY A 301 -17.72 32.47 20.02
N GLU A 302 -18.03 31.39 19.28
CA GLU A 302 -18.55 31.50 17.90
C GLU A 302 -19.92 32.19 17.83
N LEU A 303 -20.74 32.08 18.88
CA LEU A 303 -22.05 32.75 18.96
C LEU A 303 -21.93 34.22 19.42
N ALA A 304 -20.89 34.58 20.18
CA ALA A 304 -20.74 35.89 20.81
C ALA A 304 -19.96 36.95 19.99
N ILE A 305 -19.23 36.58 18.92
CA ILE A 305 -18.36 37.51 18.17
C ILE A 305 -18.72 37.53 16.66
N GLU A 306 -18.96 38.72 16.08
CA GLU A 306 -19.35 38.86 14.65
C GLU A 306 -18.19 38.70 13.65
N SER A 307 -17.08 39.41 13.87
CA SER A 307 -16.10 39.74 12.81
C SER A 307 -15.23 38.59 12.25
N PRO A 308 -14.85 37.52 13.00
CA PRO A 308 -13.98 36.48 12.46
C PRO A 308 -14.71 35.35 11.71
N PHE A 309 -16.04 35.19 11.83
CA PHE A 309 -16.72 33.94 11.41
C PHE A 309 -17.40 33.96 10.03
N GLU A 310 -17.22 34.99 9.20
CA GLU A 310 -17.56 34.88 7.77
C GLU A 310 -16.65 33.83 7.08
N PRO A 311 -17.22 32.82 6.39
CA PRO A 311 -16.47 31.76 5.74
C PRO A 311 -15.44 32.30 4.72
N SER A 312 -14.17 31.96 4.93
CA SER A 312 -13.09 32.35 4.01
C SER A 312 -11.94 31.36 4.08
N TYR A 313 -11.44 30.91 2.93
CA TYR A 313 -10.28 30.00 2.87
C TYR A 313 -9.03 30.58 3.54
N LEU A 314 -8.84 31.90 3.53
CA LEU A 314 -7.72 32.53 4.22
C LEU A 314 -7.82 32.36 5.74
N LYS A 315 -9.01 32.61 6.30
CA LYS A 315 -9.28 32.44 7.73
C LYS A 315 -9.18 30.97 8.13
N ALA A 316 -9.76 30.07 7.32
CA ALA A 316 -9.66 28.63 7.52
C ALA A 316 -8.20 28.16 7.50
N ALA A 317 -7.40 28.61 6.53
CA ALA A 317 -5.98 28.27 6.46
C ALA A 317 -5.21 28.76 7.69
N ILE A 318 -5.50 29.96 8.22
CA ILE A 318 -4.90 30.46 9.46
C ILE A 318 -5.27 29.56 10.65
N LEU A 319 -6.55 29.20 10.78
CA LEU A 319 -7.07 28.33 11.85
C LEU A 319 -6.56 26.89 11.78
N ILE A 320 -6.02 26.46 10.63
CA ILE A 320 -5.41 25.13 10.46
C ILE A 320 -3.89 25.21 10.63
N VAL A 321 -3.22 26.04 9.82
CA VAL A 321 -1.76 26.06 9.67
C VAL A 321 -1.08 26.62 10.91
N LEU A 322 -1.57 27.72 11.47
CA LEU A 322 -0.94 28.36 12.63
C LEU A 322 -0.94 27.43 13.87
N PRO A 323 -2.08 26.88 14.32
CA PRO A 323 -2.08 25.97 15.45
C PRO A 323 -1.32 24.67 15.14
N THR A 324 -1.42 24.13 13.92
CA THR A 324 -0.61 22.96 13.52
C THR A 324 0.88 23.24 13.72
N ALA A 325 1.38 24.39 13.24
CA ALA A 325 2.79 24.76 13.34
C ALA A 325 3.21 25.00 14.80
N LEU A 326 2.40 25.70 15.60
CA LEU A 326 2.69 25.98 17.01
C LEU A 326 2.72 24.71 17.86
N LEU A 327 1.72 23.85 17.71
CA LEU A 327 1.63 22.57 18.43
C LEU A 327 2.74 21.61 17.98
N THR A 328 3.05 21.54 16.68
CA THR A 328 4.19 20.74 16.20
C THR A 328 5.51 21.27 16.76
N ALA A 329 5.73 22.58 16.73
CA ALA A 329 6.92 23.18 17.31
C ALA A 329 7.03 22.91 18.82
N TYR A 330 5.90 22.90 19.54
CA TYR A 330 5.88 22.50 20.95
C TYR A 330 6.21 21.02 21.14
N ALA A 331 5.54 20.11 20.43
CA ALA A 331 5.74 18.67 20.55
C ALA A 331 7.19 18.25 20.26
N THR A 332 7.82 18.90 19.29
CA THR A 332 9.20 18.62 18.86
C THR A 332 10.30 19.30 19.70
N ARG A 333 9.95 20.14 20.68
CA ARG A 333 10.92 20.73 21.61
C ARG A 333 11.32 19.78 22.75
N GLY A 334 10.52 18.76 23.04
CA GLY A 334 10.74 17.85 24.17
C GLY A 334 10.44 18.52 25.53
N LEU A 335 9.97 17.74 26.50
CA LEU A 335 9.58 18.24 27.84
C LEU A 335 10.75 18.75 28.70
N ASN A 336 12.00 18.41 28.33
CA ASN A 336 13.20 18.69 29.13
C ASN A 336 14.04 19.91 28.68
N SER A 337 13.67 20.65 27.63
CA SER A 337 14.41 21.84 27.21
C SER A 337 13.60 23.13 27.39
N ILE A 338 13.30 23.47 28.65
CA ILE A 338 12.98 24.86 29.01
C ILE A 338 14.32 25.59 29.18
N ASP A 339 14.98 25.89 28.06
CA ASP A 339 15.95 26.97 27.99
C ASP A 339 15.27 28.18 27.34
N ASN A 340 14.97 29.18 28.17
CA ASN A 340 14.18 30.38 27.91
C ASN A 340 14.87 31.40 26.97
N ALA A 341 15.52 30.96 25.89
CA ALA A 341 16.05 31.89 24.89
C ALA A 341 15.05 32.09 23.72
N PRO A 342 14.50 33.30 23.50
CA PRO A 342 13.55 33.55 22.43
C PRO A 342 14.15 33.29 21.03
N LEU A 343 13.28 32.95 20.05
CA LEU A 343 13.66 32.81 18.65
C LEU A 343 14.15 34.17 18.12
N SER A 344 15.46 34.31 17.92
CA SER A 344 16.08 35.56 17.47
C SER A 344 17.17 35.32 16.42
N MET A 345 17.50 36.36 15.67
CA MET A 345 18.63 36.35 14.73
C MET A 345 19.97 36.13 15.47
N ASP A 346 20.07 36.52 16.73
CA ASP A 346 21.26 36.30 17.54
C ASP A 346 21.49 34.80 17.81
N ARG A 347 20.40 34.02 17.91
CA ARG A 347 20.46 32.56 18.03
C ARG A 347 20.89 31.89 16.73
N VAL A 348 20.44 32.38 15.57
CA VAL A 348 20.96 31.93 14.27
C VAL A 348 22.47 32.22 14.16
N LYS A 349 22.89 33.42 14.54
CA LYS A 349 24.31 33.83 14.53
C LYS A 349 25.17 33.06 15.53
N SER A 350 24.60 32.52 16.60
CA SER A 350 25.34 31.69 17.57
C SER A 350 25.94 30.42 16.96
N TYR A 351 25.40 29.93 15.85
CA TYR A 351 25.96 28.82 15.05
C TYR A 351 27.03 29.28 14.03
N GLY A 352 27.52 30.52 14.14
CA GLY A 352 28.58 31.07 13.29
C GLY A 352 28.22 31.09 11.79
N VAL A 353 29.19 30.70 10.97
CA VAL A 353 29.04 30.66 9.49
C VAL A 353 27.94 29.68 9.07
N ALA A 354 27.82 28.54 9.75
CA ALA A 354 26.81 27.52 9.46
C ALA A 354 25.37 28.03 9.72
N GLY A 355 25.18 28.78 10.80
CA GLY A 355 23.89 29.42 11.09
C GLY A 355 23.50 30.47 10.05
N THR A 356 24.47 31.30 9.63
CA THR A 356 24.25 32.31 8.59
C THR A 356 23.91 31.67 7.24
N LEU A 357 24.64 30.63 6.84
CA LEU A 357 24.40 29.91 5.59
C LEU A 357 23.05 29.17 5.61
N SER A 358 22.68 28.59 6.74
CA SER A 358 21.37 27.96 6.94
C SER A 358 20.21 28.95 6.79
N TYR A 359 20.36 30.15 7.33
CA TYR A 359 19.38 31.20 7.17
C TYR A 359 19.25 31.64 5.70
N VAL A 360 20.38 31.79 4.98
CA VAL A 360 20.37 32.12 3.55
C VAL A 360 19.67 31.03 2.73
N ILE A 361 19.95 29.74 2.99
CA ILE A 361 19.31 28.62 2.30
C ILE A 361 17.79 28.65 2.52
N ILE A 362 17.34 28.86 3.77
CA ILE A 362 15.91 28.92 4.09
C ILE A 362 15.24 30.15 3.48
N GLU A 363 15.88 31.32 3.48
CA GLU A 363 15.32 32.52 2.83
C GLU A 363 15.22 32.33 1.32
N LEU A 364 16.24 31.77 0.66
CA LEU A 364 16.21 31.52 -0.79
C LEU A 364 15.11 30.50 -1.16
N ALA A 365 14.99 29.40 -0.42
CA ALA A 365 13.94 28.42 -0.63
C ALA A 365 12.55 29.00 -0.38
N PHE A 366 12.40 29.81 0.67
CA PHE A 366 11.15 30.49 0.98
C PHE A 366 10.73 31.43 -0.16
N TRP A 367 11.63 32.28 -0.65
CA TRP A 367 11.32 33.22 -1.73
C TRP A 367 11.08 32.53 -3.07
N ALA A 368 11.80 31.44 -3.36
CA ALA A 368 11.58 30.63 -4.57
C ALA A 368 10.16 30.03 -4.65
N ILE A 369 9.51 29.83 -3.51
CA ILE A 369 8.14 29.30 -3.42
C ILE A 369 7.12 30.43 -3.28
N ALA A 370 7.39 31.42 -2.42
CA ALA A 370 6.47 32.50 -2.11
C ALA A 370 6.20 33.41 -3.32
N PHE A 371 7.20 33.67 -4.17
CA PHE A 371 7.02 34.51 -5.37
C PHE A 371 6.09 33.89 -6.42
N PRO A 372 6.29 32.63 -6.86
CA PRO A 372 5.35 31.97 -7.79
C PRO A 372 3.93 31.87 -7.25
N ILE A 373 3.77 31.61 -5.95
CA ILE A 373 2.45 31.56 -5.29
C ILE A 373 1.79 32.94 -5.31
N ALA A 374 2.52 34.00 -4.97
CA ALA A 374 2.01 35.37 -5.01
C ALA A 374 1.60 35.78 -6.44
N LEU A 375 2.39 35.40 -7.45
CA LEU A 375 2.10 35.68 -8.85
C LEU A 375 0.86 34.91 -9.35
N SER A 376 0.74 33.65 -8.93
CA SER A 376 -0.40 32.79 -9.26
C SER A 376 -1.68 33.27 -8.57
N TRP A 377 -1.58 33.73 -7.33
CA TRP A 377 -2.68 34.34 -6.58
C TRP A 377 -3.21 35.58 -7.30
N TYR A 378 -2.32 36.46 -7.79
CA TYR A 378 -2.72 37.65 -8.55
C TYR A 378 -3.55 37.27 -9.79
N ARG A 379 -3.14 36.21 -10.51
CA ARG A 379 -3.85 35.72 -11.71
C ARG A 379 -5.23 35.14 -11.40
N VAL A 380 -5.39 34.51 -10.24
CA VAL A 380 -6.65 33.92 -9.77
C VAL A 380 -7.59 35.02 -9.26
N ALA A 381 -7.07 36.03 -8.56
CA ALA A 381 -7.89 37.10 -7.97
C ALA A 381 -8.39 38.12 -9.00
N ASP A 382 -7.56 38.54 -9.96
CA ASP A 382 -7.88 39.66 -10.88
C ASP A 382 -8.09 39.20 -12.35
N GLY A 383 -8.10 37.89 -12.60
CA GLY A 383 -8.48 37.31 -13.90
C GLY A 383 -7.53 37.58 -15.08
N THR A 384 -6.42 38.29 -14.86
CA THR A 384 -5.43 38.65 -15.88
C THR A 384 -3.99 38.57 -15.34
N TRP A 385 -3.00 38.47 -16.22
CA TRP A 385 -1.58 38.49 -15.81
C TRP A 385 -1.12 39.92 -15.52
N LEU A 386 -0.28 40.08 -14.50
CA LEU A 386 0.24 41.37 -14.06
C LEU A 386 0.95 42.11 -15.21
N ASN A 387 0.40 43.25 -15.65
CA ASN A 387 1.01 44.06 -16.70
C ASN A 387 1.72 45.30 -16.13
N LEU A 388 3.05 45.21 -16.04
CA LEU A 388 3.90 46.27 -15.49
C LEU A 388 3.97 47.54 -16.37
N SER A 389 3.39 47.55 -17.57
CA SER A 389 3.30 48.77 -18.38
C SER A 389 2.04 49.60 -18.09
N ASN A 390 1.07 49.07 -17.33
CA ASN A 390 -0.16 49.76 -16.95
C ASN A 390 -0.02 50.45 -15.58
N THR A 391 -0.35 51.74 -15.52
CA THR A 391 -0.25 52.56 -14.30
C THR A 391 -1.27 52.15 -13.23
N SER A 392 -2.43 51.59 -13.61
CA SER A 392 -3.44 51.09 -12.68
C SER A 392 -3.00 49.79 -11.99
N ASP A 393 -2.41 48.86 -12.75
CA ASP A 393 -1.93 47.57 -12.22
C ASP A 393 -0.69 47.75 -11.32
N LYS A 394 0.16 48.74 -11.61
CA LYS A 394 1.26 49.13 -10.72
C LYS A 394 0.78 49.64 -9.35
N ALA A 395 -0.33 50.39 -9.31
CA ALA A 395 -0.90 50.87 -8.06
C ALA A 395 -1.53 49.74 -7.22
N LYS A 396 -2.21 48.78 -7.89
CA LYS A 396 -2.73 47.56 -7.25
C LYS A 396 -1.62 46.66 -6.71
N LEU A 397 -0.51 46.53 -7.43
CA LEU A 397 0.68 45.78 -6.98
C LEU A 397 1.28 46.36 -5.69
N LEU A 398 1.29 47.68 -5.52
CA LEU A 398 1.76 48.33 -4.29
C LEU A 398 0.85 48.04 -3.09
N GLY A 399 -0.47 48.00 -3.28
CA GLY A 399 -1.45 47.64 -2.24
C GLY A 399 -1.41 46.15 -1.86
N ALA A 400 -1.41 45.26 -2.85
CA ALA A 400 -1.28 43.81 -2.65
C ALA A 400 0.11 43.44 -2.09
N GLY A 401 1.16 44.18 -2.49
CA GLY A 401 2.51 44.04 -1.97
C GLY A 401 2.60 44.35 -0.47
N ALA A 402 1.86 45.33 0.04
CA ALA A 402 1.83 45.64 1.47
C ALA A 402 1.20 44.51 2.31
N VAL A 403 0.10 43.91 1.81
CA VAL A 403 -0.55 42.75 2.46
C VAL A 403 0.35 41.51 2.40
N PHE A 404 0.97 41.25 1.25
CA PHE A 404 1.90 40.16 1.06
C PHE A 404 3.13 40.30 1.96
N VAL A 405 3.75 41.48 2.01
CA VAL A 405 4.93 41.75 2.87
C VAL A 405 4.57 41.63 4.35
N ASN A 406 3.40 42.09 4.79
CA ASN A 406 2.96 41.93 6.18
C ASN A 406 2.63 40.48 6.53
N THR A 407 2.09 39.70 5.59
CA THR A 407 1.83 38.26 5.76
C THR A 407 3.14 37.47 5.83
N VAL A 408 4.11 37.77 4.96
CA VAL A 408 5.45 37.16 4.99
C VAL A 408 6.19 37.49 6.29
N ARG A 409 5.98 38.68 6.87
CA ARG A 409 6.55 39.06 8.18
C ARG A 409 6.05 38.17 9.32
N LEU A 410 4.81 37.68 9.27
CA LEU A 410 4.29 36.72 10.26
C LEU A 410 5.00 35.35 10.20
N LEU A 411 5.63 35.03 9.07
CA LEU A 411 6.38 33.78 8.87
C LEU A 411 7.86 33.91 9.27
N VAL A 412 8.31 35.07 9.73
CA VAL A 412 9.70 35.28 10.22
C VAL A 412 10.09 34.28 11.32
N PRO A 413 9.27 34.02 12.36
CA PRO A 413 9.66 33.07 13.42
C PRO A 413 9.80 31.63 12.91
N LEU A 414 8.98 31.24 11.92
CA LEU A 414 9.07 29.92 11.26
C LEU A 414 10.37 29.79 10.46
N ARG A 415 10.74 30.82 9.71
CA ARG A 415 11.97 30.86 8.90
C ARG A 415 13.23 30.84 9.78
N LEU A 416 13.23 31.61 10.87
CA LEU A 416 14.30 31.57 11.88
C LEU A 416 14.38 30.21 12.58
N GLY A 417 13.24 29.60 12.92
CA GLY A 417 13.18 28.26 13.50
C GLY A 417 13.72 27.18 12.57
N ALA A 418 13.35 27.22 11.27
CA ALA A 418 13.86 26.31 10.26
C ALA A 418 15.37 26.48 10.02
N ALA A 419 15.86 27.73 10.00
CA ALA A 419 17.29 28.02 9.88
C ALA A 419 18.08 27.46 11.07
N ILE A 420 17.58 27.61 12.31
CA ILE A 420 18.18 27.02 13.51
C ILE A 420 18.14 25.49 13.45
N ALA A 421 17.07 24.89 12.94
CA ALA A 421 16.92 23.44 12.86
C ALA A 421 17.89 22.78 11.87
N ILE A 422 18.24 23.46 10.76
CA ILE A 422 19.18 22.90 9.77
C ILE A 422 20.64 23.30 10.03
N ALA A 423 20.90 24.28 10.90
CA ALA A 423 22.24 24.76 11.23
C ALA A 423 23.25 23.66 11.60
N PRO A 424 22.91 22.65 12.42
CA PRO A 424 23.85 21.56 12.74
C PRO A 424 24.21 20.70 11.52
N LYS A 425 23.29 20.50 10.59
CA LYS A 425 23.53 19.72 9.36
C LYS A 425 24.38 20.50 8.36
N VAL A 426 24.15 21.81 8.25
CA VAL A 426 24.97 22.69 7.42
C VAL A 426 26.39 22.79 8.00
N GLU A 427 26.53 22.82 9.33
CA GLU A 427 27.84 22.75 9.99
C GLU A 427 28.56 21.42 9.69
N GLN A 428 27.84 20.30 9.74
CA GLN A 428 28.39 18.99 9.38
C GLN A 428 28.81 18.92 7.91
N ALA A 429 28.01 19.50 7.00
CA ALA A 429 28.34 19.58 5.58
C ALA A 429 29.59 20.44 5.33
N LEU A 430 29.70 21.60 6.00
CA LEU A 430 30.87 22.48 5.92
C LEU A 430 32.15 21.82 6.45
N LYS A 431 32.03 20.98 7.49
CA LYS A 431 33.14 20.16 8.01
C LYS A 431 33.58 19.08 7.02
N ILE A 432 32.65 18.52 6.25
CA ILE A 432 32.94 17.47 5.24
C ILE A 432 33.56 18.07 3.97
N THR A 433 33.18 19.30 3.58
CA THR A 433 33.70 19.96 2.36
C THR A 433 35.01 20.72 2.57
N GLY A 434 35.65 20.62 3.75
CA GLY A 434 36.90 21.31 4.06
C GLY A 434 36.80 22.84 4.14
N LEU A 435 35.58 23.40 4.13
CA LEU A 435 35.29 24.84 4.20
C LEU A 435 35.02 25.31 5.64
N GLY A 436 35.30 24.47 6.63
CA GLY A 436 35.23 24.82 8.04
C GLY A 436 36.32 25.81 8.40
N THR A 437 35.93 27.05 8.74
CA THR A 437 36.79 28.00 9.43
C THR A 437 37.22 27.40 10.77
N ASP A 438 38.38 26.76 10.83
CA ASP A 438 39.09 26.51 12.07
C ASP A 438 39.58 27.86 12.61
N LYS A 439 38.77 28.47 13.47
CA LYS A 439 39.13 29.34 14.61
C LYS A 439 37.92 30.18 15.07
N ILE A 440 36.98 29.58 15.81
CA ILE A 440 36.35 30.26 16.95
C ILE A 440 36.10 29.19 18.01
N GLY A 441 37.08 29.00 18.88
CA GLY A 441 36.95 28.02 19.93
C GLY A 441 38.13 27.80 20.85
N GLN A 442 39.15 28.67 20.92
CA GLN A 442 40.04 28.67 22.09
C GLN A 442 40.53 30.06 22.46
N ARG A 443 40.23 30.39 23.72
CA ARG A 443 40.77 31.51 24.48
C ARG A 443 42.21 31.15 24.87
N GLN A 444 43.20 31.36 24.01
CA GLN A 444 44.62 31.44 24.42
C GLN A 444 45.43 32.43 23.58
N ASN A 445 46.33 33.11 24.28
CA ASN A 445 47.06 34.31 23.88
C ASN A 445 48.20 34.05 22.87
N PHE A 446 48.33 35.02 21.97
CA PHE A 446 49.52 35.67 21.40
C PHE A 446 50.83 34.92 21.13
N ASN A 447 51.29 35.20 19.90
CA ASN A 447 52.64 35.26 19.33
C ASN A 447 53.14 34.08 18.51
N ASP A 448 53.57 34.47 17.31
CA ASP A 448 54.57 33.84 16.45
C ASP A 448 54.20 32.51 15.79
N LEU A 449 53.88 32.57 14.50
CA LEU A 449 54.93 32.34 13.49
C LEU A 449 54.42 32.62 12.08
N LYS A 450 55.33 33.24 11.35
CA LYS A 450 55.26 33.80 10.00
C LYS A 450 55.38 32.74 8.90
N ASN A 451 54.83 33.11 7.74
CA ASN A 451 55.27 32.79 6.37
C ASN A 451 54.98 31.39 5.80
N PHE A 452 54.26 31.39 4.66
CA PHE A 452 54.66 30.92 3.31
C PHE A 452 53.35 30.72 2.50
N GLU A 453 52.87 31.70 1.73
CA GLU A 453 53.12 31.93 0.28
C GLU A 453 52.81 30.71 -0.63
N ASP A 454 51.62 30.72 -1.24
CA ASP A 454 51.19 30.50 -2.65
C ASP A 454 52.02 29.63 -3.65
N PRO A 455 51.50 29.28 -4.86
CA PRO A 455 50.18 28.78 -5.30
C PRO A 455 50.27 27.65 -6.38
N VAL A 456 49.21 26.86 -6.66
CA VAL A 456 48.97 26.28 -8.02
C VAL A 456 47.46 26.02 -8.25
N GLU A 457 46.91 26.60 -9.31
CA GLU A 457 45.60 26.33 -9.94
C GLU A 457 45.60 25.01 -10.75
N HIS A 458 44.49 24.25 -10.74
CA HIS A 458 43.59 24.14 -11.92
C HIS A 458 42.37 23.22 -11.64
N ASP A 459 41.22 23.86 -11.73
CA ASP A 459 40.02 23.52 -12.53
C ASP A 459 39.53 22.06 -12.60
N ASN A 460 38.32 21.84 -12.07
CA ASN A 460 37.27 21.10 -12.76
C ASN A 460 35.91 21.55 -12.20
N THR A 461 35.29 22.45 -12.97
CA THR A 461 33.96 22.99 -12.76
C THR A 461 32.87 21.95 -13.10
N TRP A 462 31.87 21.91 -12.23
CA TRP A 462 30.72 21.00 -12.23
C TRP A 462 29.59 21.60 -13.06
N SER A 463 29.01 20.84 -14.00
CA SER A 463 27.83 21.27 -14.77
C SER A 463 26.54 20.59 -14.28
N PHE A 464 25.45 21.36 -14.33
CA PHE A 464 24.08 20.97 -13.94
C PHE A 464 23.52 19.76 -14.73
N GLU A 465 24.10 19.45 -15.90
CA GLU A 465 23.77 18.25 -16.66
C GLU A 465 24.20 16.95 -15.95
N THR A 466 25.31 16.98 -15.21
CA THR A 466 25.79 15.83 -14.42
C THR A 466 24.82 15.50 -13.28
N PHE A 467 24.13 16.52 -12.77
CA PHE A 467 23.14 16.40 -11.69
C PHE A 467 21.76 15.94 -12.19
N ILE A 468 21.31 16.46 -13.33
CA ILE A 468 20.06 16.03 -13.97
C ILE A 468 20.17 14.55 -14.42
N ASN A 469 21.31 14.15 -14.98
CA ASN A 469 21.56 12.74 -15.35
C ASN A 469 21.65 11.81 -14.12
N GLY A 470 21.97 12.34 -12.93
CA GLY A 470 21.93 11.61 -11.67
C GLY A 470 20.51 11.40 -11.10
N LEU A 471 19.56 12.30 -11.43
CA LEU A 471 18.16 12.22 -11.01
C LEU A 471 17.27 11.43 -11.97
N LEU A 472 17.69 11.28 -13.24
CA LEU A 472 17.04 10.45 -14.26
C LEU A 472 17.61 9.04 -14.37
N ARG A 473 18.37 8.58 -13.37
CA ARG A 473 18.88 7.22 -13.36
C ARG A 473 17.70 6.25 -13.26
N LYS A 474 17.32 5.64 -14.38
CA LYS A 474 16.57 4.38 -14.40
C LYS A 474 17.28 3.43 -13.43
N GLU A 475 16.52 2.69 -12.62
CA GLU A 475 17.06 1.54 -11.91
C GLU A 475 17.47 0.49 -12.95
N ASP A 476 18.59 0.71 -13.62
CA ASP A 476 19.32 -0.32 -14.32
C ASP A 476 20.30 -0.90 -13.29
N GLY A 477 19.75 -1.50 -12.24
CA GLY A 477 20.50 -2.57 -11.59
C GLY A 477 20.56 -3.68 -12.63
N GLU A 478 21.76 -4.09 -13.04
CA GLU A 478 21.92 -5.27 -13.91
C GLU A 478 21.10 -6.41 -13.29
N THR A 479 19.94 -6.69 -13.88
CA THR A 479 19.19 -7.88 -13.53
C THR A 479 20.04 -9.08 -13.98
N MET A 480 19.93 -10.24 -13.33
CA MET A 480 20.62 -11.45 -13.81
C MET A 480 20.15 -11.86 -15.23
N ALA A 481 19.03 -11.30 -15.72
CA ALA A 481 18.62 -11.40 -17.12
C ALA A 481 19.41 -10.47 -18.07
N GLY A 482 20.25 -9.54 -17.59
CA GLY A 482 20.96 -8.58 -18.42
C GLY A 482 20.09 -7.42 -18.91
N SER A 483 20.52 -6.77 -20.00
CA SER A 483 19.81 -5.64 -20.61
C SER A 483 18.65 -6.10 -21.51
N SER A 484 17.71 -5.18 -21.78
CA SER A 484 16.70 -5.36 -22.81
C SER A 484 17.33 -5.61 -24.18
N SER A 485 16.57 -6.22 -25.07
CA SER A 485 16.94 -6.33 -26.48
C SER A 485 17.08 -4.96 -27.14
N ASP A 486 17.80 -4.92 -28.27
CA ASP A 486 17.87 -3.74 -29.16
C ASP A 486 16.59 -3.59 -30.03
N LEU A 487 15.56 -4.39 -29.78
CA LEU A 487 14.31 -4.40 -30.54
C LEU A 487 13.31 -3.38 -29.96
N PRO A 488 12.31 -2.93 -30.73
CA PRO A 488 11.32 -1.96 -30.25
C PRO A 488 10.60 -2.44 -28.98
N SER A 489 10.47 -1.57 -27.96
CA SER A 489 9.78 -1.95 -26.72
C SER A 489 8.34 -2.41 -26.96
N LEU A 490 8.00 -3.51 -26.28
CA LEU A 490 6.69 -4.13 -26.21
C LEU A 490 5.86 -3.62 -25.03
N ALA A 491 6.43 -2.85 -24.10
CA ALA A 491 5.80 -2.50 -22.82
C ALA A 491 4.37 -1.93 -22.96
N ASP A 492 4.14 -1.09 -23.99
CA ASP A 492 2.84 -0.47 -24.25
C ASP A 492 1.98 -1.22 -25.30
N ARG A 493 2.51 -2.33 -25.86
CA ARG A 493 1.95 -3.03 -27.03
C ARG A 493 1.65 -4.52 -26.81
N LEU A 494 1.91 -5.08 -25.63
CA LEU A 494 1.60 -6.47 -25.34
C LEU A 494 0.07 -6.68 -25.28
N PRO A 495 -0.52 -7.55 -26.13
CA PRO A 495 -1.93 -7.89 -26.04
C PRO A 495 -2.18 -8.81 -24.84
N ASP A 496 -3.41 -8.86 -24.35
CA ASP A 496 -3.80 -9.88 -23.37
C ASP A 496 -3.65 -11.28 -23.98
N CYS A 497 -3.35 -12.30 -23.16
CA CYS A 497 -3.46 -13.68 -23.63
C CYS A 497 -4.93 -14.05 -23.97
N PRO A 498 -5.14 -15.02 -24.87
CA PRO A 498 -6.46 -15.31 -25.39
C PRO A 498 -7.37 -15.93 -24.33
N ASN A 499 -8.68 -15.83 -24.54
CA ASN A 499 -9.67 -16.50 -23.71
C ASN A 499 -9.46 -18.01 -23.76
N THR A 500 -9.68 -18.68 -22.63
CA THR A 500 -9.57 -20.13 -22.59
C THR A 500 -10.58 -20.77 -23.53
N ARG A 501 -10.11 -21.65 -24.41
CA ARG A 501 -10.93 -22.44 -25.33
C ARG A 501 -11.37 -23.72 -24.64
N TRP A 502 -12.57 -23.70 -24.08
CA TRP A 502 -13.20 -24.87 -23.47
C TRP A 502 -14.00 -25.68 -24.51
N ASP A 503 -13.58 -26.91 -24.77
CA ASP A 503 -14.26 -27.91 -25.57
C ASP A 503 -14.12 -29.28 -24.90
N PHE A 504 -14.99 -29.52 -23.93
CA PHE A 504 -14.96 -30.75 -23.14
C PHE A 504 -16.21 -31.61 -23.33
N GLU A 505 -17.25 -31.15 -24.01
CA GLU A 505 -18.51 -31.90 -24.13
C GLU A 505 -18.37 -33.14 -25.02
N GLY A 506 -19.04 -34.22 -24.64
CA GLY A 506 -19.09 -35.45 -25.44
C GLY A 506 -17.75 -36.20 -25.58
N ILE A 507 -16.77 -35.97 -24.69
CA ILE A 507 -15.55 -36.77 -24.65
C ILE A 507 -15.86 -38.16 -24.11
N ASP A 508 -15.63 -39.20 -24.92
CA ASP A 508 -15.65 -40.59 -24.48
C ASP A 508 -14.33 -40.94 -23.77
N LEU A 509 -14.33 -40.81 -22.44
CA LEU A 509 -13.17 -41.08 -21.60
C LEU A 509 -12.66 -42.52 -21.73
N ASP A 510 -13.56 -43.48 -21.93
CA ASP A 510 -13.21 -44.90 -22.00
C ASP A 510 -12.47 -45.23 -23.28
N SER A 511 -13.01 -44.74 -24.40
CA SER A 511 -12.37 -44.84 -25.71
C SER A 511 -11.03 -44.09 -25.72
N THR A 512 -10.99 -42.89 -25.14
CA THR A 512 -9.77 -42.07 -25.06
C THR A 512 -8.66 -42.77 -24.27
N GLN A 513 -8.96 -43.25 -23.06
CA GLN A 513 -7.97 -43.97 -22.24
C GLN A 513 -7.50 -45.26 -22.93
N THR A 514 -8.42 -45.99 -23.57
CA THR A 514 -8.07 -47.22 -24.31
C THR A 514 -7.14 -46.90 -25.48
N MET A 515 -7.44 -45.84 -26.23
CA MET A 515 -6.61 -45.39 -27.34
C MET A 515 -5.21 -44.97 -26.87
N TYR A 516 -5.09 -44.19 -25.79
CA TYR A 516 -3.78 -43.78 -25.25
C TYR A 516 -2.98 -44.90 -24.60
N ARG A 517 -3.63 -45.95 -24.08
CA ARG A 517 -2.92 -47.15 -23.58
C ARG A 517 -2.41 -48.04 -24.71
N ASN A 518 -3.09 -48.03 -25.86
CA ASN A 518 -2.73 -48.84 -27.03
C ASN A 518 -1.85 -48.11 -28.05
N THR A 519 -1.63 -46.80 -27.86
CA THR A 519 -0.79 -45.97 -28.73
C THR A 519 0.51 -45.65 -28.02
N ASP A 520 1.63 -45.72 -28.73
CA ASP A 520 2.89 -45.21 -28.21
C ASP A 520 2.87 -43.68 -28.28
N LEU A 521 2.68 -43.05 -27.11
CA LEU A 521 2.64 -41.59 -27.02
C LEU A 521 4.04 -41.02 -27.27
N PRO A 522 4.18 -39.92 -28.04
CA PRO A 522 5.48 -39.28 -28.27
C PRO A 522 6.23 -38.96 -26.98
N VAL A 523 7.56 -38.98 -27.04
CA VAL A 523 8.41 -38.54 -25.92
C VAL A 523 8.15 -37.08 -25.59
N CYS A 524 8.11 -36.74 -24.31
CA CYS A 524 7.94 -35.37 -23.81
C CYS A 524 8.89 -35.17 -22.63
N PRO A 525 9.84 -34.22 -22.67
CA PRO A 525 10.11 -33.31 -23.79
C PRO A 525 10.88 -34.02 -24.92
N ILE A 526 10.85 -33.46 -26.13
CA ILE A 526 11.83 -33.79 -27.16
C ILE A 526 13.03 -32.85 -27.03
N GLU A 527 14.22 -33.40 -26.84
CA GLU A 527 15.46 -32.62 -26.78
C GLU A 527 15.97 -32.27 -28.18
N ILE A 528 16.38 -31.02 -28.37
CA ILE A 528 17.00 -30.52 -29.59
C ILE A 528 18.28 -29.78 -29.22
N GLU A 529 19.42 -30.31 -29.68
CA GLU A 529 20.70 -29.61 -29.65
C GLU A 529 20.83 -28.75 -30.91
N VAL A 530 21.04 -27.44 -30.74
CA VAL A 530 21.23 -26.53 -31.87
C VAL A 530 22.63 -26.70 -32.45
N LYS A 531 22.70 -27.11 -33.73
CA LYS A 531 23.95 -27.41 -34.45
C LYS A 531 24.03 -26.61 -35.74
N PHE A 532 25.10 -25.84 -35.90
CA PHE A 532 25.36 -24.99 -37.07
C PHE A 532 26.87 -24.94 -37.36
N ASP A 533 27.23 -24.58 -38.60
CA ASP A 533 28.62 -24.41 -39.03
C ASP A 533 29.14 -23.06 -38.54
N THR A 534 30.18 -23.08 -37.70
CA THR A 534 30.75 -21.90 -37.02
C THR A 534 31.73 -21.11 -37.87
N ALA A 535 31.89 -21.44 -39.16
CA ALA A 535 33.00 -20.91 -39.95
C ALA A 535 33.00 -19.38 -40.15
N HIS A 536 31.85 -18.69 -40.11
CA HIS A 536 31.76 -17.28 -40.55
C HIS A 536 30.76 -16.35 -39.82
N LEU A 537 30.17 -16.75 -38.69
CA LEU A 537 29.23 -15.91 -37.93
C LEU A 537 29.59 -15.91 -36.44
N ASP A 538 29.26 -14.84 -35.71
CA ASP A 538 29.19 -14.95 -34.25
C ASP A 538 28.16 -16.01 -33.86
N ARG A 539 28.41 -16.68 -32.74
CA ARG A 539 27.64 -17.86 -32.32
C ARG A 539 26.15 -17.54 -32.15
N GLU A 540 25.82 -16.38 -31.59
CA GLU A 540 24.43 -16.00 -31.32
C GLU A 540 23.65 -15.77 -32.63
N ASN A 541 24.24 -15.08 -33.60
CA ASN A 541 23.61 -14.84 -34.90
C ASN A 541 23.45 -16.14 -35.69
N ALA A 542 24.41 -17.06 -35.60
CA ALA A 542 24.27 -18.38 -36.20
C ALA A 542 23.13 -19.21 -35.56
N GLU A 543 22.95 -19.13 -34.23
CA GLU A 543 21.81 -19.73 -33.52
C GLU A 543 20.48 -19.13 -33.99
N LEU A 544 20.39 -17.81 -34.13
CA LEU A 544 19.18 -17.14 -34.60
C LEU A 544 18.81 -17.52 -36.04
N GLU A 545 19.78 -17.59 -36.96
CA GLU A 545 19.52 -18.03 -38.34
C GLU A 545 19.10 -19.51 -38.39
N TRP A 546 19.70 -20.36 -37.55
CA TRP A 546 19.30 -21.76 -37.43
C TRP A 546 17.85 -21.89 -36.94
N LEU A 547 17.45 -21.10 -35.94
CA LEU A 547 16.07 -21.07 -35.43
C LEU A 547 15.09 -20.64 -36.51
N LYS A 548 15.40 -19.57 -37.28
CA LYS A 548 14.54 -19.12 -38.38
C LYS A 548 14.34 -20.21 -39.44
N LEU A 549 15.40 -20.95 -39.76
CA LEU A 549 15.36 -22.04 -40.74
C LEU A 549 14.51 -23.23 -40.26
N HIS A 550 14.56 -23.54 -38.95
CA HIS A 550 13.88 -24.71 -38.37
C HIS A 550 12.60 -24.38 -37.61
N ARG A 551 12.13 -23.12 -37.63
CA ARG A 551 10.99 -22.64 -36.82
C ARG A 551 9.73 -23.50 -36.98
N GLU A 552 9.39 -23.89 -38.20
CA GLU A 552 8.18 -24.67 -38.50
C GLU A 552 8.32 -26.10 -37.98
N GLU A 553 9.52 -26.68 -38.10
CA GLU A 553 9.83 -28.00 -37.54
C GLU A 553 9.74 -27.97 -36.01
N ILE A 554 10.27 -26.93 -35.36
CA ILE A 554 10.22 -26.76 -33.90
C ILE A 554 8.78 -26.62 -33.43
N LYS A 555 7.97 -25.76 -34.08
CA LYS A 555 6.54 -25.61 -33.77
C LYS A 555 5.76 -26.91 -33.95
N ALA A 556 6.02 -27.64 -35.05
CA ALA A 556 5.40 -28.94 -35.29
C ALA A 556 5.81 -29.99 -34.25
N LYS A 557 7.08 -30.00 -33.82
CA LYS A 557 7.57 -30.84 -32.73
C LYS A 557 6.92 -30.47 -31.40
N MET A 558 6.75 -29.19 -31.10
CA MET A 558 6.06 -28.73 -29.90
C MET A 558 4.63 -29.26 -29.85
N LEU A 559 3.85 -29.14 -30.93
CA LEU A 559 2.49 -29.69 -30.98
C LEU A 559 2.47 -31.23 -30.84
N LYS A 560 3.39 -31.93 -31.53
CA LYS A 560 3.46 -33.40 -31.51
C LYS A 560 3.89 -33.94 -30.15
N HIS A 561 4.91 -33.35 -29.54
CA HIS A 561 5.55 -33.83 -28.31
C HIS A 561 5.03 -33.15 -27.05
N GLY A 562 4.29 -32.04 -27.16
CA GLY A 562 3.84 -31.20 -26.04
C GLY A 562 4.92 -30.25 -25.53
N CYS A 563 6.18 -30.66 -25.51
CA CYS A 563 7.29 -29.82 -25.07
C CYS A 563 8.57 -30.08 -25.87
N VAL A 564 9.31 -29.01 -26.19
CA VAL A 564 10.63 -29.02 -26.82
C VAL A 564 11.65 -28.43 -25.86
N HIS A 565 12.75 -29.15 -25.61
CA HIS A 565 13.88 -28.66 -24.82
C HIS A 565 15.02 -28.27 -25.77
N LEU A 566 15.22 -26.96 -25.95
CA LEU A 566 16.33 -26.40 -26.72
C LEU A 566 17.57 -26.31 -25.82
N LYS A 567 18.62 -27.04 -26.18
CA LYS A 567 19.85 -27.15 -25.39
C LYS A 567 21.01 -26.39 -26.01
N GLY A 568 21.87 -25.85 -25.15
CA GLY A 568 23.15 -25.25 -25.56
C GLY A 568 23.07 -23.89 -26.26
N MET A 569 21.98 -23.14 -26.05
CA MET A 569 21.76 -21.82 -26.64
C MET A 569 22.61 -20.76 -25.95
N GLU A 570 23.54 -20.13 -26.67
CA GLU A 570 24.30 -18.98 -26.18
C GLU A 570 23.42 -17.72 -26.16
N VAL A 571 22.62 -17.51 -27.22
CA VAL A 571 21.80 -16.30 -27.38
C VAL A 571 20.78 -16.13 -26.24
N SER A 572 20.26 -17.21 -25.68
CA SER A 572 19.26 -17.17 -24.62
C SER A 572 19.83 -17.03 -23.20
N LYS A 573 21.14 -16.88 -23.03
CA LYS A 573 21.75 -16.58 -21.72
C LYS A 573 21.47 -15.17 -21.22
N THR A 574 21.05 -14.27 -22.10
CA THR A 574 20.61 -12.92 -21.77
C THR A 574 19.14 -12.76 -22.14
N GLY A 575 18.43 -11.86 -21.48
CA GLY A 575 17.03 -11.56 -21.70
C GLY A 575 16.81 -10.92 -23.07
N GLY A 576 17.64 -9.96 -23.47
CA GLY A 576 17.59 -9.40 -24.82
C GLY A 576 17.82 -10.43 -25.93
N GLY A 577 18.69 -11.42 -25.69
CA GLY A 577 18.88 -12.54 -26.61
C GLY A 577 17.79 -13.61 -26.54
N PHE A 578 17.20 -13.87 -25.36
CA PHE A 578 16.00 -14.69 -25.21
C PHE A 578 14.81 -14.11 -25.99
N ARG A 579 14.67 -12.78 -26.02
CA ARG A 579 13.72 -12.11 -26.90
C ARG A 579 13.98 -12.37 -28.38
N ARG A 580 15.21 -12.17 -28.84
CA ARG A 580 15.59 -12.45 -30.23
C ARG A 580 15.30 -13.92 -30.60
N MET A 581 15.47 -14.86 -29.66
CA MET A 581 15.18 -16.28 -29.87
C MET A 581 13.70 -16.53 -30.17
N TYR A 582 12.78 -16.05 -29.33
CA TYR A 582 11.35 -16.30 -29.59
C TYR A 582 10.82 -15.51 -30.80
N GLU A 583 11.41 -14.36 -31.14
CA GLU A 583 11.10 -13.65 -32.39
C GLU A 583 11.61 -14.41 -33.63
N ALA A 584 12.78 -15.04 -33.55
CA ALA A 584 13.29 -15.91 -34.62
C ALA A 584 12.38 -17.14 -34.86
N LEU A 585 11.71 -17.61 -33.82
CA LEU A 585 10.69 -18.65 -33.91
C LEU A 585 9.31 -18.12 -34.35
N ASP A 586 9.14 -16.81 -34.52
CA ASP A 586 7.87 -16.18 -34.90
C ASP A 586 6.76 -16.50 -33.88
N MET A 587 7.07 -16.33 -32.59
CA MET A 587 6.14 -16.54 -31.48
C MET A 587 5.51 -15.20 -31.07
N ASN A 588 4.17 -15.14 -31.09
CA ASN A 588 3.43 -13.92 -30.76
C ASN A 588 3.24 -13.81 -29.24
N VAL A 589 4.00 -12.91 -28.61
CA VAL A 589 3.99 -12.73 -27.15
C VAL A 589 2.70 -12.06 -26.65
N CYS A 590 2.18 -12.51 -25.52
CA CYS A 590 1.03 -11.92 -24.81
C CYS A 590 1.37 -11.63 -23.34
N LEU A 591 0.54 -10.82 -22.68
CA LEU A 591 0.64 -10.57 -21.25
C LEU A 591 0.37 -11.84 -20.45
N ASP A 592 1.10 -12.05 -19.37
CA ASP A 592 0.85 -13.18 -18.46
C ASP A 592 -0.64 -13.22 -18.08
N PRO A 593 -1.31 -14.40 -18.15
CA PRO A 593 -2.76 -14.50 -17.89
C PRO A 593 -3.20 -13.94 -16.53
N ILE A 594 -2.29 -13.89 -15.54
CA ILE A 594 -2.56 -13.34 -14.21
C ILE A 594 -1.80 -12.01 -13.95
N HIS A 595 -1.35 -11.29 -14.99
CA HIS A 595 -0.60 -10.04 -14.85
C HIS A 595 -1.35 -8.94 -14.07
N THR A 596 -2.69 -8.94 -14.11
CA THR A 596 -3.56 -7.98 -13.39
C THR A 596 -3.55 -8.17 -11.88
N SER A 597 -3.18 -9.37 -11.39
CA SER A 597 -3.14 -9.70 -9.96
C SER A 597 -2.02 -9.03 -9.18
N GLY A 598 -1.01 -8.48 -9.87
CA GLY A 598 0.20 -7.92 -9.27
C GLY A 598 1.13 -8.91 -8.60
N LEU A 599 0.88 -10.21 -8.75
CA LEU A 599 1.72 -11.28 -8.21
C LEU A 599 2.94 -11.59 -9.10
N ARG A 600 2.87 -11.26 -10.39
CA ARG A 600 3.94 -11.50 -11.36
C ARG A 600 4.81 -10.24 -11.53
N LYS A 601 6.13 -10.44 -11.54
CA LYS A 601 7.14 -9.39 -11.73
C LYS A 601 7.74 -9.55 -13.12
N PHE A 602 7.89 -8.45 -13.86
CA PHE A 602 8.66 -8.47 -15.10
C PHE A 602 10.15 -8.60 -14.79
N ALA A 603 10.82 -9.54 -15.45
CA ALA A 603 12.28 -9.54 -15.53
C ALA A 603 12.74 -8.44 -16.50
N ILE A 604 12.10 -8.32 -17.66
CA ILE A 604 12.33 -7.25 -18.63
C ILE A 604 10.98 -6.85 -19.25
N LYS A 605 10.39 -5.74 -18.79
CA LYS A 605 9.06 -5.27 -19.23
C LYS A 605 9.03 -4.93 -20.72
N ASP A 606 10.08 -4.28 -21.22
CA ASP A 606 10.20 -3.88 -22.62
C ASP A 606 10.22 -5.07 -23.59
N ASP A 607 10.51 -6.27 -23.09
CA ASP A 607 10.61 -7.49 -23.86
C ASP A 607 9.51 -8.51 -23.49
N GLY A 608 8.54 -8.19 -22.61
CA GLY A 608 7.50 -9.16 -22.23
C GLY A 608 8.04 -10.42 -21.54
N ILE A 609 9.12 -10.28 -20.77
CA ILE A 609 9.77 -11.37 -20.03
C ILE A 609 9.41 -11.26 -18.56
N TYR A 610 8.82 -12.32 -18.01
CA TYR A 610 8.38 -12.42 -16.62
C TYR A 610 9.35 -13.26 -15.79
N GLU A 611 9.51 -12.88 -14.53
CA GLU A 611 10.30 -13.66 -13.58
C GLU A 611 9.50 -14.90 -13.13
N GLU A 612 10.13 -16.09 -13.16
CA GLU A 612 9.60 -17.26 -12.48
C GLU A 612 9.64 -17.10 -10.95
N VAL A 613 9.16 -18.08 -10.20
CA VAL A 613 9.28 -18.08 -8.73
C VAL A 613 10.75 -18.31 -8.31
N ASN A 614 11.55 -17.24 -8.32
CA ASN A 614 12.95 -17.22 -7.87
C ASN A 614 13.10 -16.70 -6.42
N LYS A 615 12.01 -16.24 -5.80
CA LYS A 615 12.04 -15.60 -4.47
C LYS A 615 12.59 -16.54 -3.39
N PRO A 616 13.58 -16.10 -2.56
CA PRO A 616 14.17 -16.92 -1.51
C PRO A 616 13.17 -17.53 -0.53
N ALA A 617 12.15 -16.77 -0.11
CA ALA A 617 11.10 -17.24 0.82
C ALA A 617 10.26 -18.42 0.27
N LEU A 618 10.26 -18.61 -1.06
CA LEU A 618 9.54 -19.69 -1.75
C LEU A 618 10.49 -20.79 -2.24
N ARG A 619 11.78 -20.76 -1.91
CA ARG A 619 12.75 -21.78 -2.36
C ARG A 619 12.45 -23.18 -1.81
N GLN A 620 11.84 -23.24 -0.61
CA GLN A 620 11.41 -24.48 0.05
C GLN A 620 9.94 -24.83 -0.21
N HIS A 621 9.27 -24.11 -1.10
CA HIS A 621 7.92 -24.45 -1.53
C HIS A 621 7.98 -25.35 -2.77
N TYR A 622 7.41 -26.55 -2.67
CA TYR A 622 7.20 -27.40 -3.83
C TYR A 622 6.03 -26.85 -4.67
N ILE A 623 6.28 -26.54 -5.94
CA ILE A 623 5.25 -26.07 -6.87
C ILE A 623 4.74 -27.28 -7.65
N GLY A 624 3.48 -27.66 -7.40
CA GLY A 624 2.86 -28.79 -8.07
C GLY A 624 2.56 -28.51 -9.53
N LEU A 625 2.40 -29.58 -10.31
CA LEU A 625 1.95 -29.50 -11.70
C LEU A 625 0.69 -28.65 -11.90
N HIS A 626 0.77 -27.69 -12.81
CA HIS A 626 -0.32 -26.82 -13.26
C HIS A 626 -0.11 -26.41 -14.71
N ASN A 627 -1.18 -26.00 -15.38
CA ASN A 627 -1.15 -25.16 -16.58
C ASN A 627 -1.23 -23.69 -16.12
N GLU A 628 -0.56 -22.78 -16.84
CA GLU A 628 -0.60 -21.36 -16.48
C GLU A 628 -1.97 -20.78 -16.82
N SER A 629 -2.81 -20.67 -15.78
CA SER A 629 -4.23 -20.30 -15.82
C SER A 629 -5.08 -21.22 -16.70
N THR A 630 -6.17 -21.76 -16.15
CA THR A 630 -7.11 -22.62 -16.91
C THR A 630 -8.45 -21.94 -17.15
N THR A 631 -8.76 -20.84 -16.46
CA THR A 631 -10.15 -20.40 -16.29
C THR A 631 -10.63 -19.49 -17.42
N ASN A 632 -10.41 -18.19 -17.29
CA ASN A 632 -10.87 -17.16 -18.23
C ASN A 632 -9.91 -16.97 -19.40
N ARG A 633 -8.60 -16.92 -19.11
CA ARG A 633 -7.54 -16.75 -20.11
C ARG A 633 -6.45 -17.77 -19.90
N SER A 634 -5.95 -18.32 -21.00
CA SER A 634 -4.85 -19.28 -21.00
C SER A 634 -3.91 -18.95 -22.14
N ALA A 635 -2.61 -18.83 -21.83
CA ALA A 635 -1.60 -18.76 -22.88
C ALA A 635 -1.67 -20.03 -23.74
N ALA A 636 -1.42 -19.89 -25.04
CA ALA A 636 -1.31 -21.03 -25.95
C ALA A 636 -0.01 -21.80 -25.65
N PHE A 637 1.08 -21.06 -25.51
CA PHE A 637 2.41 -21.60 -25.31
C PHE A 637 3.18 -20.79 -24.26
N GLY A 638 4.19 -21.41 -23.65
CA GLY A 638 5.18 -20.75 -22.80
C GLY A 638 6.60 -21.10 -23.23
N ALA A 639 7.53 -20.18 -23.06
CA ALA A 639 8.97 -20.44 -23.19
C ALA A 639 9.63 -20.12 -21.86
N PHE A 640 10.13 -21.15 -21.18
CA PHE A 640 10.85 -21.02 -19.92
C PHE A 640 12.34 -21.03 -20.19
N VAL A 641 13.09 -20.10 -19.61
CA VAL A 641 14.55 -19.95 -19.80
C VAL A 641 15.27 -19.97 -18.46
N CYS A 642 16.38 -20.70 -18.42
CA CYS A 642 17.28 -20.69 -17.28
C CYS A 642 18.39 -19.65 -17.52
N PHE A 643 18.47 -18.60 -16.71
CA PHE A 643 19.63 -17.69 -16.69
C PHE A 643 20.67 -18.16 -15.67
N GLN A 644 20.21 -18.70 -14.54
CA GLN A 644 21.05 -19.22 -13.47
C GLN A 644 20.37 -20.41 -12.79
N ARG A 645 21.04 -21.57 -12.82
CA ARG A 645 20.65 -22.74 -12.00
C ARG A 645 20.83 -22.43 -10.51
N ALA A 646 20.14 -23.19 -9.65
CA ALA A 646 20.38 -23.15 -8.21
C ALA A 646 21.88 -23.28 -7.89
N THR A 647 22.44 -22.36 -7.09
CA THR A 647 23.89 -22.34 -6.82
C THR A 647 24.36 -23.47 -5.92
N GLU A 648 23.47 -24.05 -5.11
CA GLU A 648 23.81 -25.14 -4.19
C GLU A 648 23.23 -26.48 -4.67
N SER A 649 21.90 -26.64 -4.68
CA SER A 649 21.24 -27.89 -5.09
C SER A 649 19.77 -27.70 -5.45
N GLY A 650 19.19 -28.68 -6.17
CA GLY A 650 17.76 -28.75 -6.50
C GLY A 650 17.29 -27.74 -7.54
N GLY A 651 15.98 -27.45 -7.53
CA GLY A 651 15.35 -26.46 -8.40
C GLY A 651 15.01 -26.97 -9.80
N GLU A 652 14.93 -28.29 -9.95
CA GLU A 652 14.49 -28.96 -11.15
C GLU A 652 13.12 -28.45 -11.60
N PHE A 653 13.03 -28.16 -12.89
CA PHE A 653 11.78 -27.82 -13.54
C PHE A 653 11.04 -29.12 -13.86
N PHE A 654 9.77 -29.20 -13.45
CA PHE A 654 8.94 -30.36 -13.75
C PHE A 654 8.11 -30.09 -14.98
N ILE A 655 7.99 -31.08 -15.84
CA ILE A 655 6.91 -31.15 -16.83
C ILE A 655 6.20 -32.49 -16.74
N ALA A 656 4.92 -32.51 -17.11
CA ALA A 656 4.16 -33.73 -17.28
C ALA A 656 3.18 -33.60 -18.45
N ASP A 657 3.14 -34.62 -19.32
CA ASP A 657 2.23 -34.65 -20.47
C ASP A 657 0.81 -34.99 -20.02
N GLY A 658 -0.12 -34.06 -20.19
CA GLY A 658 -1.52 -34.21 -19.83
C GLY A 658 -2.21 -35.38 -20.55
N LYS A 659 -1.72 -35.84 -21.71
CA LYS A 659 -2.21 -37.08 -22.33
C LYS A 659 -1.84 -38.32 -21.52
N ARG A 660 -0.64 -38.35 -20.94
CA ARG A 660 -0.15 -39.46 -20.13
C ARG A 660 -0.84 -39.49 -18.76
N ILE A 661 -1.03 -38.33 -18.14
CA ILE A 661 -1.84 -38.22 -16.91
C ILE A 661 -3.26 -38.74 -17.18
N LEU A 662 -3.89 -38.30 -18.27
CA LEU A 662 -5.23 -38.76 -18.65
C LEU A 662 -5.28 -40.28 -18.92
N ARG A 663 -4.22 -40.86 -19.50
CA ARG A 663 -4.07 -42.31 -19.73
C ARG A 663 -3.99 -43.10 -18.42
N ASP A 664 -3.26 -42.57 -17.44
CA ASP A 664 -2.83 -43.32 -16.25
C ASP A 664 -3.74 -43.16 -15.04
N ILE A 665 -4.52 -42.07 -14.97
CA ILE A 665 -5.49 -41.87 -13.89
C ILE A 665 -6.56 -42.97 -13.90
N ASN A 666 -6.95 -43.42 -12.71
CA ASN A 666 -7.98 -44.43 -12.54
C ASN A 666 -9.29 -44.02 -13.22
N LYS A 667 -9.82 -44.90 -14.07
CA LYS A 667 -11.04 -44.69 -14.86
C LYS A 667 -12.23 -44.20 -14.03
N ASN A 668 -12.44 -44.76 -12.84
CA ASN A 668 -13.58 -44.40 -11.99
C ASN A 668 -13.40 -43.01 -11.36
N VAL A 669 -12.18 -42.68 -10.95
CA VAL A 669 -11.83 -41.35 -10.41
C VAL A 669 -11.99 -40.30 -11.50
N LEU A 670 -11.42 -40.55 -12.69
CA LEU A 670 -11.53 -39.65 -13.84
C LEU A 670 -12.98 -39.40 -14.23
N LYS A 671 -13.80 -40.46 -14.32
CA LYS A 671 -15.22 -40.34 -14.63
C LYS A 671 -15.95 -39.48 -13.61
N ARG A 672 -15.73 -39.69 -12.31
CA ARG A 672 -16.31 -38.86 -11.25
C ARG A 672 -15.92 -37.39 -11.39
N LEU A 673 -14.63 -37.10 -11.58
CA LEU A 673 -14.13 -35.72 -11.71
C LEU A 673 -14.68 -35.02 -12.96
N TYR A 674 -14.78 -35.74 -14.08
CA TYR A 674 -15.32 -35.21 -15.32
C TYR A 674 -16.83 -34.94 -15.25
N GLU A 675 -17.62 -35.88 -14.72
CA GLU A 675 -19.07 -35.72 -14.57
C GLU A 675 -19.45 -34.64 -13.55
N ARG A 676 -18.69 -34.56 -12.45
CA ARG A 676 -18.97 -33.61 -11.36
C ARG A 676 -18.28 -32.28 -11.50
N LYS A 677 -17.35 -32.14 -12.47
CA LYS A 677 -16.47 -30.98 -12.63
C LYS A 677 -15.63 -30.69 -11.38
N VAL A 678 -14.79 -29.67 -11.47
CA VAL A 678 -13.85 -29.25 -10.42
C VAL A 678 -13.97 -27.75 -10.21
N ARG A 679 -13.74 -27.30 -8.98
CA ARG A 679 -13.60 -25.89 -8.60
C ARG A 679 -12.40 -25.72 -7.71
N ILE A 680 -11.63 -24.65 -7.90
CA ILE A 680 -10.47 -24.36 -7.06
C ILE A 680 -10.70 -23.05 -6.30
N SER A 681 -10.44 -23.07 -5.00
CA SER A 681 -10.35 -21.86 -4.19
C SER A 681 -8.95 -21.27 -4.29
N VAL A 682 -8.87 -20.01 -4.68
CA VAL A 682 -7.62 -19.28 -4.93
C VAL A 682 -7.18 -18.40 -3.75
N SER A 683 -8.04 -18.20 -2.74
CA SER A 683 -7.69 -17.47 -1.53
C SER A 683 -8.65 -17.74 -0.35
N ASN A 684 -8.11 -17.73 0.87
CA ASN A 684 -8.86 -17.80 2.13
C ASN A 684 -8.79 -16.48 2.90
N LEU A 685 -9.93 -15.90 3.23
CA LEU A 685 -10.04 -14.62 3.94
C LEU A 685 -10.57 -14.84 5.36
N ASP A 686 -9.64 -15.12 6.28
CA ASP A 686 -9.93 -15.39 7.71
C ASP A 686 -10.09 -14.14 8.56
N PHE A 687 -9.61 -13.00 8.08
CA PHE A 687 -9.50 -11.77 8.87
C PHE A 687 -10.85 -11.19 9.35
N PHE A 688 -11.96 -11.63 8.74
CA PHE A 688 -13.30 -11.26 9.18
C PHE A 688 -13.84 -12.13 10.31
N TYR A 689 -13.21 -13.26 10.62
CA TYR A 689 -13.70 -14.18 11.66
C TYR A 689 -13.84 -13.54 13.05
N PRO A 690 -12.86 -12.76 13.56
CA PRO A 690 -13.01 -12.06 14.85
C PRO A 690 -14.16 -11.03 14.82
N MET A 691 -14.34 -10.34 13.69
CA MET A 691 -15.40 -9.34 13.51
C MET A 691 -16.81 -9.95 13.47
N ILE A 692 -16.91 -11.21 13.03
CA ILE A 692 -18.17 -11.96 12.92
C ILE A 692 -18.50 -12.71 14.22
N LYS A 693 -17.47 -13.27 14.91
CA LYS A 693 -17.65 -14.12 16.10
C LYS A 693 -17.91 -13.34 17.39
N ASP A 694 -17.27 -12.18 17.59
CA ASP A 694 -17.27 -11.47 18.88
C ASP A 694 -18.41 -10.45 19.05
N ARG A 695 -19.48 -10.54 18.24
CA ARG A 695 -20.65 -9.69 18.43
C ARG A 695 -21.53 -10.27 19.54
N GLY A 696 -21.30 -9.81 20.77
CA GLY A 696 -22.15 -10.06 21.95
C GLY A 696 -23.53 -9.43 21.81
N PHE A 697 -24.35 -9.95 20.89
CA PHE A 697 -25.73 -9.51 20.71
C PHE A 697 -26.63 -10.11 21.80
N PRO A 698 -27.55 -9.31 22.39
CA PRO A 698 -28.43 -9.76 23.48
C PRO A 698 -29.49 -10.80 23.06
N ASN A 699 -29.64 -11.08 21.75
CA ASN A 699 -30.61 -12.06 21.24
C ASN A 699 -29.98 -12.90 20.10
N GLN A 700 -30.09 -14.23 20.24
CA GLN A 700 -29.58 -15.23 19.31
C GLN A 700 -30.23 -15.18 17.93
N GLU A 701 -31.51 -14.79 17.86
CA GLU A 701 -32.28 -14.70 16.61
C GLU A 701 -31.88 -13.48 15.76
N ILE A 702 -31.71 -12.32 16.41
CA ILE A 702 -31.21 -11.08 15.76
C ILE A 702 -29.76 -11.25 15.30
N SER A 703 -28.93 -11.91 16.12
CA SER A 703 -27.55 -12.25 15.76
C SER A 703 -27.48 -13.08 14.47
N SER A 704 -28.33 -14.12 14.35
CA SER A 704 -28.35 -14.98 13.17
C SER A 704 -28.70 -14.25 11.88
N GLN A 705 -29.65 -13.31 11.93
CA GLN A 705 -30.08 -12.52 10.77
C GLN A 705 -29.03 -11.47 10.38
N LEU A 706 -28.45 -10.78 11.37
CA LEU A 706 -27.41 -9.77 11.14
C LEU A 706 -26.10 -10.38 10.63
N VAL A 707 -25.67 -11.53 11.17
CA VAL A 707 -24.50 -12.27 10.68
C VAL A 707 -24.73 -12.72 9.25
N LYS A 708 -25.91 -13.24 8.91
CA LYS A 708 -26.25 -13.65 7.54
C LYS A 708 -26.21 -12.47 6.57
N ARG A 709 -26.72 -11.30 6.97
CA ARG A 709 -26.68 -10.07 6.16
C ARG A 709 -25.25 -9.53 6.01
N ALA A 710 -24.47 -9.49 7.10
CA ALA A 710 -23.07 -9.09 7.09
C ALA A 710 -22.22 -9.99 6.17
N LYS A 711 -22.39 -11.32 6.25
CA LYS A 711 -21.73 -12.26 5.33
C LYS A 711 -22.04 -11.95 3.86
N LYS A 712 -23.32 -11.68 3.55
CA LYS A 712 -23.75 -11.35 2.19
C LYS A 712 -23.17 -10.03 1.69
N ASP A 713 -23.20 -8.99 2.52
CA ASP A 713 -22.71 -7.66 2.16
C ASP A 713 -21.17 -7.64 2.02
N THR A 714 -20.45 -8.34 2.91
CA THR A 714 -18.99 -8.51 2.81
C THR A 714 -18.59 -9.30 1.57
N ALA A 715 -19.25 -10.42 1.26
CA ALA A 715 -18.97 -11.19 0.05
C ALA A 715 -19.22 -10.37 -1.22
N LYS A 716 -20.28 -9.55 -1.24
CA LYS A 716 -20.57 -8.65 -2.34
C LYS A 716 -19.52 -7.54 -2.49
N LEU A 717 -19.10 -6.93 -1.38
CA LEU A 717 -18.09 -5.86 -1.38
C LEU A 717 -16.72 -6.40 -1.82
N VAL A 718 -16.31 -7.56 -1.32
CA VAL A 718 -15.05 -8.19 -1.72
C VAL A 718 -15.12 -8.65 -3.17
N GLY A 719 -16.19 -9.31 -3.59
CA GLY A 719 -16.36 -9.75 -4.98
C GLY A 719 -16.33 -8.60 -5.98
N ALA A 720 -17.01 -7.48 -5.69
CA ALA A 720 -17.03 -6.30 -6.55
C ALA A 720 -15.65 -5.63 -6.70
N ASN A 721 -14.76 -5.79 -5.72
CA ASN A 721 -13.44 -5.16 -5.70
C ASN A 721 -12.28 -6.10 -6.07
N ALA A 722 -12.42 -7.41 -5.81
CA ALA A 722 -11.38 -8.41 -6.05
C ALA A 722 -11.53 -9.08 -7.43
N ALA A 723 -12.74 -9.34 -7.92
CA ALA A 723 -12.94 -9.98 -9.23
C ALA A 723 -12.29 -9.20 -10.40
N PRO A 724 -12.33 -7.85 -10.45
CA PRO A 724 -11.63 -7.09 -11.49
C PRO A 724 -10.10 -7.20 -11.43
N MET A 725 -9.52 -7.57 -10.28
CA MET A 725 -8.07 -7.60 -10.07
C MET A 725 -7.42 -8.90 -10.55
N PHE A 726 -8.19 -9.98 -10.76
CA PHE A 726 -7.63 -11.30 -11.10
C PHE A 726 -7.91 -11.75 -12.53
N ASP A 727 -8.66 -10.98 -13.32
CA ASP A 727 -9.23 -11.40 -14.62
C ASP A 727 -9.79 -12.84 -14.62
N MET A 728 -10.28 -13.27 -13.46
CA MET A 728 -10.84 -14.59 -13.19
C MET A 728 -12.27 -14.43 -12.69
N ASP A 729 -13.16 -15.29 -13.17
CA ASP A 729 -14.55 -15.33 -12.74
C ASP A 729 -14.69 -16.03 -11.38
N LEU A 730 -14.44 -15.27 -10.32
CA LEU A 730 -14.45 -15.78 -8.93
C LEU A 730 -15.82 -15.62 -8.26
N GLU A 731 -16.27 -16.68 -7.58
CA GLU A 731 -17.40 -16.67 -6.67
C GLU A 731 -16.91 -16.59 -5.21
N MET A 732 -17.49 -15.68 -4.44
CA MET A 732 -17.18 -15.52 -3.03
C MET A 732 -18.07 -16.44 -2.18
N ILE A 733 -17.51 -17.53 -1.64
CA ILE A 733 -18.25 -18.57 -0.92
C ILE A 733 -17.83 -18.60 0.55
N TRP A 734 -18.80 -18.69 1.46
CA TRP A 734 -18.54 -18.81 2.90
C TRP A 734 -18.48 -20.26 3.33
N GLY A 735 -17.41 -20.62 4.03
CA GLY A 735 -17.30 -21.88 4.77
C GLY A 735 -17.27 -23.12 3.91
N ALA A 736 -16.75 -23.05 2.68
CA ALA A 736 -16.70 -24.21 1.79
C ALA A 736 -15.84 -25.35 2.37
N ASP A 737 -14.77 -25.00 3.09
CA ASP A 737 -13.91 -25.95 3.80
C ASP A 737 -14.39 -26.30 5.23
N GLY A 738 -15.49 -25.70 5.70
CA GLY A 738 -15.97 -25.86 7.08
C GLY A 738 -15.09 -25.22 8.15
N ALA A 739 -13.98 -24.55 7.79
CA ALA A 739 -13.08 -23.94 8.74
C ALA A 739 -13.74 -22.79 9.50
N LEU A 740 -13.27 -22.56 10.74
CA LEU A 740 -13.76 -21.49 11.62
C LEU A 740 -15.29 -21.54 11.85
N GLY A 741 -15.90 -22.73 11.79
CA GLY A 741 -17.35 -22.90 11.92
C GLY A 741 -18.14 -22.32 10.73
N GLY A 742 -17.58 -22.38 9.53
CA GLY A 742 -18.20 -21.88 8.29
C GLY A 742 -18.12 -20.35 8.13
N ASN A 743 -17.11 -19.72 8.74
CA ASN A 743 -16.93 -18.27 8.76
C ASN A 743 -15.67 -17.79 8.03
N ARG A 744 -15.03 -18.67 7.27
CA ARG A 744 -14.00 -18.30 6.30
C ARG A 744 -14.66 -17.89 4.99
N LEU A 745 -14.22 -16.79 4.39
CA LEU A 745 -14.65 -16.40 3.04
C LEU A 745 -13.61 -16.88 2.05
N GLN A 746 -14.02 -17.57 1.00
CA GLN A 746 -13.16 -18.15 -0.02
C GLN A 746 -13.51 -17.55 -1.38
N ALA A 747 -12.49 -17.16 -2.14
CA ALA A 747 -12.65 -16.85 -3.56
C ALA A 747 -12.48 -18.16 -4.33
N VAL A 748 -13.49 -18.55 -5.11
CA VAL A 748 -13.57 -19.87 -5.75
C VAL A 748 -13.89 -19.72 -7.22
N GLU A 749 -13.12 -20.39 -8.07
CA GLU A 749 -13.34 -20.45 -9.52
C GLU A 749 -14.69 -21.08 -9.87
N LYS A 750 -15.15 -20.89 -11.11
CA LYS A 750 -16.34 -21.58 -11.63
C LYS A 750 -16.08 -23.08 -11.81
N ALA A 751 -17.16 -23.85 -11.97
CA ALA A 751 -17.06 -25.29 -12.19
C ALA A 751 -16.52 -25.60 -13.60
N GLU A 752 -15.35 -26.21 -13.65
CA GLU A 752 -14.59 -26.50 -14.86
C GLU A 752 -14.35 -28.00 -15.05
N SER A 753 -14.24 -28.43 -16.30
CA SER A 753 -13.91 -29.82 -16.61
C SER A 753 -12.42 -30.06 -16.36
N PRO A 754 -12.03 -31.17 -15.71
CA PRO A 754 -10.60 -31.53 -15.57
C PRO A 754 -9.97 -32.04 -16.88
N VAL A 755 -10.80 -32.27 -17.92
CA VAL A 755 -10.39 -32.74 -19.24
C VAL A 755 -10.90 -31.75 -20.28
N ASN A 756 -10.03 -31.36 -21.22
CA ASN A 756 -10.38 -30.46 -22.31
C ASN A 756 -9.83 -31.01 -23.63
N ARG A 757 -10.43 -30.68 -24.78
CA ARG A 757 -9.79 -30.94 -26.08
C ARG A 757 -8.75 -29.87 -26.36
N HIS A 758 -7.57 -30.30 -26.79
CA HIS A 758 -6.53 -29.40 -27.20
C HIS A 758 -6.99 -28.56 -28.43
N PRO A 759 -6.89 -27.22 -28.43
CA PRO A 759 -7.50 -26.36 -29.45
C PRO A 759 -7.06 -26.61 -30.90
N VAL A 760 -5.84 -27.12 -31.11
CA VAL A 760 -5.30 -27.44 -32.44
C VAL A 760 -5.46 -28.91 -32.81
N THR A 761 -4.95 -29.83 -31.98
CA THR A 761 -5.00 -31.27 -32.29
C THR A 761 -6.37 -31.91 -32.06
N ASN A 762 -7.27 -31.24 -31.35
CA ASN A 762 -8.61 -31.71 -30.96
C ASN A 762 -8.63 -32.99 -30.10
N GLU A 763 -7.47 -33.35 -29.55
CA GLU A 763 -7.29 -34.54 -28.71
C GLU A 763 -7.57 -34.20 -27.24
N PRO A 764 -8.25 -35.07 -26.48
CA PRO A 764 -8.48 -34.86 -25.06
C PRO A 764 -7.17 -34.87 -24.24
N VAL A 765 -7.03 -33.90 -23.35
CA VAL A 765 -5.88 -33.76 -22.45
C VAL A 765 -6.35 -33.51 -21.02
N TRP A 766 -5.56 -33.96 -20.03
CA TRP A 766 -5.71 -33.51 -18.64
C TRP A 766 -5.33 -32.02 -18.56
N PHE A 767 -6.30 -31.16 -18.29
CA PHE A 767 -6.16 -29.71 -18.24
C PHE A 767 -6.76 -29.22 -16.92
N CYS A 768 -6.01 -29.43 -15.83
CA CYS A 768 -6.53 -29.29 -14.48
C CYS A 768 -5.43 -29.08 -13.45
N ASN A 769 -5.61 -28.06 -12.59
CA ASN A 769 -4.60 -27.64 -11.63
C ASN A 769 -4.79 -28.22 -10.20
N ILE A 770 -5.65 -29.25 -10.01
CA ILE A 770 -5.86 -29.89 -8.70
C ILE A 770 -4.54 -30.30 -8.05
N HIS A 771 -3.60 -30.85 -8.82
CA HIS A 771 -2.32 -31.34 -8.30
C HIS A 771 -1.52 -30.24 -7.59
N ASN A 772 -1.62 -28.98 -8.03
CA ASN A 772 -0.98 -27.85 -7.37
C ASN A 772 -1.84 -27.23 -6.25
N HIS A 773 -3.17 -27.28 -6.38
CA HIS A 773 -4.08 -26.50 -5.53
C HIS A 773 -4.82 -27.28 -4.44
N ALA A 774 -4.91 -28.61 -4.51
CA ALA A 774 -5.57 -29.39 -3.47
C ALA A 774 -4.81 -29.23 -2.15
N ARG A 775 -5.50 -28.77 -1.09
CA ARG A 775 -4.87 -28.48 0.20
C ARG A 775 -4.23 -29.73 0.78
N TYR A 776 -4.96 -30.84 0.73
CA TYR A 776 -4.49 -32.15 1.18
C TYR A 776 -3.17 -32.55 0.51
N LEU A 777 -2.99 -32.28 -0.77
CA LEU A 777 -1.73 -32.58 -1.48
C LEU A 777 -0.61 -31.60 -1.12
N ARG A 778 -0.94 -30.31 -0.94
CA ARG A 778 0.02 -29.27 -0.57
C ARG A 778 0.57 -29.47 0.84
N GLU A 779 -0.28 -29.83 1.80
CA GLU A 779 0.11 -30.10 3.19
C GLU A 779 1.01 -31.34 3.32
N ASN A 780 0.89 -32.28 2.38
CA ASN A 780 1.74 -33.47 2.28
C ASN A 780 3.07 -33.21 1.53
N ARG A 781 3.38 -31.96 1.19
CA ARG A 781 4.60 -31.54 0.47
C ARG A 781 5.25 -30.35 1.20
N PRO A 782 6.54 -30.05 0.94
CA PRO A 782 7.15 -28.83 1.44
C PRO A 782 6.35 -27.58 1.02
N CYS A 783 5.74 -26.89 1.99
CA CYS A 783 4.87 -25.74 1.75
C CYS A 783 5.18 -24.61 2.73
N THR A 784 5.47 -23.42 2.21
CA THR A 784 5.75 -22.21 3.00
C THR A 784 4.71 -21.10 2.79
N ILE A 785 3.59 -21.42 2.13
CA ILE A 785 2.56 -20.43 1.80
C ILE A 785 1.66 -20.15 3.02
N PRO A 786 1.40 -18.87 3.35
CA PRO A 786 0.48 -18.52 4.44
C PRO A 786 -0.97 -18.88 4.10
N GLU A 787 -1.83 -19.00 5.12
CA GLU A 787 -3.23 -19.45 4.96
C GLU A 787 -4.03 -18.66 3.91
N VAL A 788 -3.77 -17.35 3.77
CA VAL A 788 -4.43 -16.49 2.77
C VAL A 788 -4.16 -16.91 1.32
N GLY A 789 -2.99 -17.50 1.06
CA GLY A 789 -2.58 -18.05 -0.23
C GLY A 789 -2.71 -19.57 -0.31
N MET A 790 -3.20 -20.22 0.75
CA MET A 790 -3.52 -21.64 0.68
C MET A 790 -4.77 -21.84 -0.18
N THR A 791 -4.68 -22.79 -1.10
CA THR A 791 -5.74 -23.11 -2.05
C THR A 791 -6.35 -24.46 -1.70
N GLU A 792 -7.55 -24.72 -2.22
CA GLU A 792 -8.25 -26.01 -2.06
C GLU A 792 -9.04 -26.36 -3.32
N ALA A 793 -9.20 -27.65 -3.60
CA ALA A 793 -9.99 -28.17 -4.71
C ALA A 793 -11.28 -28.86 -4.22
N TYR A 794 -12.38 -28.60 -4.93
CA TYR A 794 -13.71 -29.14 -4.70
C TYR A 794 -14.26 -29.75 -5.99
N TYR A 795 -15.29 -30.59 -5.88
CA TYR A 795 -16.13 -30.90 -7.03
C TYR A 795 -16.91 -29.66 -7.49
N GLY A 796 -17.48 -29.70 -8.69
CA GLY A 796 -18.30 -28.63 -9.27
C GLY A 796 -19.47 -28.17 -8.38
N ASP A 797 -19.99 -29.08 -7.56
CA ASP A 797 -21.07 -28.86 -6.59
C ASP A 797 -20.58 -28.35 -5.22
N MET A 798 -19.30 -27.96 -5.10
CA MET A 798 -18.63 -27.51 -3.87
C MET A 798 -18.46 -28.58 -2.78
N THR A 799 -18.78 -29.84 -3.06
CA THR A 799 -18.44 -30.92 -2.11
C THR A 799 -16.95 -31.24 -2.16
N ARG A 800 -16.42 -31.71 -1.03
CA ARG A 800 -15.00 -32.11 -0.90
C ARG A 800 -14.67 -33.27 -1.84
N ILE A 801 -13.50 -33.22 -2.47
CA ILE A 801 -12.94 -34.35 -3.22
C ILE A 801 -12.36 -35.34 -2.22
N ASP A 802 -12.70 -36.62 -2.35
CA ASP A 802 -12.23 -37.66 -1.44
C ASP A 802 -10.70 -37.77 -1.46
N ASP A 803 -10.10 -38.00 -0.29
CA ASP A 803 -8.63 -38.07 -0.15
C ASP A 803 -8.02 -39.19 -1.01
N SER A 804 -8.76 -40.29 -1.22
CA SER A 804 -8.33 -41.36 -2.13
C SER A 804 -8.28 -40.91 -3.60
N ASP A 805 -9.17 -40.02 -4.01
CA ASP A 805 -9.19 -39.49 -5.38
C ASP A 805 -8.05 -38.49 -5.57
N LEU A 806 -7.78 -37.66 -4.55
CA LEU A 806 -6.63 -36.74 -4.55
C LEU A 806 -5.30 -37.50 -4.60
N LEU A 807 -5.16 -38.59 -3.83
CA LEU A 807 -3.97 -39.46 -3.88
C LEU A 807 -3.80 -40.13 -5.23
N GLU A 808 -4.90 -40.52 -5.88
CA GLU A 808 -4.84 -41.08 -7.24
C GLU A 808 -4.42 -40.04 -8.28
N ILE A 809 -4.90 -38.80 -8.16
CA ILE A 809 -4.43 -37.68 -8.99
C ILE A 809 -2.93 -37.44 -8.76
N ASP A 810 -2.48 -37.43 -7.49
CA ASP A 810 -1.06 -37.28 -7.13
C ASP A 810 -0.20 -38.39 -7.72
N ARG A 811 -0.63 -39.65 -7.59
CA ARG A 811 0.05 -40.81 -8.18
C ARG A 811 0.19 -40.68 -9.70
N ALA A 812 -0.93 -40.51 -10.41
CA ALA A 812 -0.93 -40.41 -11.87
C ALA A 812 -0.11 -39.20 -12.37
N SER A 813 -0.14 -38.10 -11.62
CA SER A 813 0.65 -36.90 -11.89
C SER A 813 2.14 -37.16 -11.73
N ARG A 814 2.57 -37.68 -10.57
CA ARG A 814 3.97 -37.93 -10.22
C ARG A 814 4.64 -38.98 -11.08
N GLU A 815 3.93 -40.06 -11.44
CA GLU A 815 4.45 -41.10 -12.34
C GLU A 815 4.79 -40.57 -13.74
N ASN A 816 4.22 -39.42 -14.12
CA ASN A 816 4.43 -38.77 -15.40
C ASN A 816 5.29 -37.50 -15.32
N ILE A 817 5.86 -37.19 -14.16
CA ILE A 817 6.82 -36.08 -14.02
C ILE A 817 8.14 -36.44 -14.70
N VAL A 818 8.59 -35.55 -15.56
CA VAL A 818 9.97 -35.48 -16.03
C VAL A 818 10.65 -34.30 -15.35
N SER A 819 11.68 -34.59 -14.55
CA SER A 819 12.47 -33.57 -13.84
C SER A 819 13.64 -33.13 -14.70
N ILE A 820 13.74 -31.82 -14.92
CA ILE A 820 14.71 -31.22 -15.83
C ILE A 820 15.56 -30.20 -15.05
N LEU A 821 16.85 -30.52 -14.89
CA LEU A 821 17.83 -29.56 -14.37
C LEU A 821 18.38 -28.71 -15.51
N MET A 822 17.65 -27.64 -15.84
CA MET A 822 18.01 -26.74 -16.94
C MET A 822 19.39 -26.09 -16.71
N GLN A 823 20.19 -26.00 -17.77
CA GLN A 823 21.44 -25.24 -17.76
C GLN A 823 21.24 -23.80 -18.24
N PRO A 824 22.12 -22.85 -17.85
CA PRO A 824 22.08 -21.48 -18.35
C PRO A 824 22.01 -21.40 -19.88
N GLY A 825 21.02 -20.66 -20.38
CA GLY A 825 20.70 -20.51 -21.80
C GLY A 825 19.70 -21.54 -22.33
N GLU A 826 19.48 -22.67 -21.68
CA GLU A 826 18.49 -23.65 -22.15
C GLU A 826 17.07 -23.12 -22.05
N VAL A 827 16.23 -23.53 -23.01
CA VAL A 827 14.84 -23.08 -23.13
C VAL A 827 13.90 -24.28 -23.24
N LEU A 828 12.84 -24.31 -22.44
CA LEU A 828 11.72 -25.23 -22.58
C LEU A 828 10.55 -24.51 -23.27
N LEU A 829 10.24 -24.91 -24.49
CA LEU A 829 9.03 -24.50 -25.19
C LEU A 829 7.90 -25.47 -24.84
N VAL A 830 6.82 -24.96 -24.28
CA VAL A 830 5.75 -25.73 -23.65
C VAL A 830 4.42 -25.39 -24.32
N ASP A 831 3.70 -26.41 -24.75
CA ASP A 831 2.29 -26.33 -25.08
C ASP A 831 1.47 -26.27 -23.79
N ASN A 832 0.95 -25.08 -23.45
CA ASN A 832 0.35 -24.84 -22.15
C ASN A 832 -1.02 -25.52 -21.99
N TYR A 833 -1.69 -25.93 -23.07
CA TYR A 833 -2.93 -26.71 -22.98
C TYR A 833 -2.66 -28.18 -22.68
N ARG A 834 -1.53 -28.72 -23.18
CA ARG A 834 -1.19 -30.14 -23.04
C ARG A 834 -0.27 -30.44 -21.86
N VAL A 835 0.71 -29.58 -21.60
CA VAL A 835 1.82 -29.89 -20.68
C VAL A 835 1.67 -29.08 -19.41
N LEU A 836 1.57 -29.79 -18.29
CA LEU A 836 1.60 -29.20 -16.96
C LEU A 836 3.05 -29.03 -16.53
N HIS A 837 3.32 -27.98 -15.76
CA HIS A 837 4.65 -27.68 -15.27
C HIS A 837 4.66 -27.36 -13.77
N GLY A 838 5.83 -27.45 -13.16
CA GLY A 838 6.04 -27.23 -11.73
C GLY A 838 7.51 -27.10 -11.41
N ARG A 839 7.85 -27.11 -10.12
CA ARG A 839 9.25 -26.94 -9.67
C ARG A 839 9.48 -27.62 -8.33
N ASP A 840 10.63 -28.27 -8.18
CA ASP A 840 11.07 -28.78 -6.89
C ASP A 840 11.55 -27.66 -5.96
N VAL A 841 11.84 -28.01 -4.72
CA VAL A 841 12.56 -27.15 -3.78
C VAL A 841 14.02 -26.99 -4.19
N PHE A 842 14.66 -25.90 -3.75
CA PHE A 842 16.06 -25.64 -4.07
C PHE A 842 16.81 -24.89 -2.95
N GLU A 843 18.13 -24.94 -3.05
CA GLU A 843 19.08 -24.25 -2.18
C GLU A 843 19.98 -23.30 -2.98
N GLY A 844 20.42 -22.21 -2.33
CA GLY A 844 21.17 -21.14 -2.98
C GLY A 844 20.30 -20.18 -3.81
N ASP A 845 20.94 -19.48 -4.75
CA ASP A 845 20.31 -18.53 -5.67
C ASP A 845 19.95 -19.20 -7.01
N ARG A 846 18.77 -18.92 -7.56
CA ARG A 846 18.27 -19.44 -8.85
C ARG A 846 17.61 -18.28 -9.61
N TYR A 847 17.79 -18.23 -10.93
CA TYR A 847 17.14 -17.22 -11.75
C TYR A 847 16.64 -17.79 -13.08
N HIS A 848 15.33 -17.99 -13.18
CA HIS A 848 14.62 -18.38 -14.39
C HIS A 848 13.55 -17.35 -14.77
N ALA A 849 13.15 -17.36 -16.03
CA ALA A 849 12.14 -16.46 -16.57
C ALA A 849 11.26 -17.16 -17.59
N VAL A 850 10.12 -16.54 -17.91
CA VAL A 850 9.15 -17.05 -18.87
C VAL A 850 8.59 -15.94 -19.75
N SER A 851 8.29 -16.26 -21.00
CA SER A 851 7.40 -15.47 -21.86
C SER A 851 6.24 -16.34 -22.34
N TRP A 852 5.06 -15.72 -22.42
CA TRP A 852 3.80 -16.37 -22.80
C TRP A 852 3.39 -15.96 -24.21
N PHE A 853 2.78 -16.87 -24.95
CA PHE A 853 2.44 -16.65 -26.35
C PHE A 853 0.99 -17.02 -26.68
N THR A 854 0.46 -16.36 -27.70
CA THR A 854 -0.87 -16.60 -28.28
C THR A 854 -0.80 -17.41 -29.58
N TRP A 855 -1.95 -17.88 -30.06
CA TRP A 855 -2.07 -18.52 -31.36
C TRP A 855 -1.85 -17.48 -32.49
N PRO A 856 -1.25 -17.87 -33.63
CA PRO A 856 -1.04 -16.96 -34.76
C PRO A 856 -2.32 -16.25 -35.24
N GLU A 857 -3.48 -16.94 -35.19
CA GLU A 857 -4.76 -16.36 -35.62
C GLU A 857 -5.27 -15.23 -34.72
N GLU A 858 -4.81 -15.17 -33.46
CA GLU A 858 -5.28 -14.25 -32.42
C GLU A 858 -4.29 -13.13 -32.13
N ALA A 859 -3.14 -13.12 -32.81
CA ALA A 859 -2.08 -12.11 -32.66
C ALA A 859 -2.53 -10.66 -32.96
N HIS A 860 -3.69 -10.49 -33.60
CA HIS A 860 -4.25 -9.18 -33.99
C HIS A 860 -5.46 -8.74 -33.15
N LEU A 861 -5.85 -9.53 -32.14
CA LEU A 861 -7.00 -9.22 -31.30
C LEU A 861 -6.61 -8.24 -30.19
N ARG A 862 -7.21 -7.04 -30.23
CA ARG A 862 -7.22 -5.92 -29.26
C ARG A 862 -5.96 -5.73 -28.39
N GLU A 863 -5.28 -4.59 -28.56
CA GLU A 863 -4.42 -3.98 -27.53
C GLU A 863 -5.20 -3.90 -26.20
N SER A 864 -4.57 -4.30 -25.09
CA SER A 864 -5.24 -4.31 -23.79
C SER A 864 -5.51 -2.89 -23.31
N GLU A 865 -6.74 -2.62 -22.83
CA GLU A 865 -7.05 -1.40 -22.06
C GLU A 865 -6.30 -1.39 -20.69
N ALA A 866 -5.65 -2.51 -20.34
CA ALA A 866 -4.97 -2.77 -19.07
C ALA A 866 -3.62 -2.07 -18.91
N ASN A 867 -3.05 -1.47 -19.97
CA ASN A 867 -1.95 -0.49 -19.87
C ASN A 867 -2.38 0.86 -19.26
N SER A 868 -3.42 0.85 -18.41
CA SER A 868 -3.72 2.00 -17.56
C SER A 868 -2.65 2.13 -16.47
N LYS A 869 -2.22 3.36 -16.20
CA LYS A 869 -1.23 3.72 -15.15
C LYS A 869 -1.54 3.15 -13.75
N ILE A 870 -2.77 2.68 -13.50
CA ILE A 870 -3.26 2.18 -12.22
C ILE A 870 -2.81 0.72 -11.97
N GLY A 871 -2.88 -0.16 -12.97
CA GLY A 871 -2.42 -1.56 -12.84
C GLY A 871 -0.92 -1.66 -12.62
N ASP A 872 -0.15 -0.86 -13.37
CA ASP A 872 1.31 -0.71 -13.19
C ASP A 872 1.71 -0.16 -11.81
N LEU A 873 0.84 0.64 -11.16
CA LEU A 873 1.10 1.20 -9.84
C LEU A 873 0.85 0.14 -8.74
N LEU A 874 -0.21 -0.64 -8.88
CA LEU A 874 -0.53 -1.77 -8.00
C LEU A 874 0.53 -2.87 -8.11
N ASN A 875 0.92 -3.27 -9.33
CA ASN A 875 1.95 -4.29 -9.55
C ASN A 875 3.31 -3.88 -8.96
N ARG A 876 3.70 -2.61 -9.11
CA ARG A 876 4.92 -2.10 -8.46
C ARG A 876 4.81 -2.06 -6.94
N SER A 877 3.65 -1.71 -6.40
CA SER A 877 3.42 -1.61 -4.96
C SER A 877 3.37 -2.98 -4.29
N VAL A 878 2.70 -3.97 -4.90
CA VAL A 878 2.58 -5.34 -4.41
C VAL A 878 3.92 -6.06 -4.52
N ASN A 879 4.63 -5.98 -5.66
CA ASN A 879 5.94 -6.60 -5.79
C ASN A 879 6.97 -5.98 -4.84
N LYS A 880 6.96 -4.65 -4.66
CA LYS A 880 7.83 -3.98 -3.68
C LYS A 880 7.49 -4.36 -2.24
N PHE A 881 6.22 -4.57 -1.93
CA PHE A 881 5.78 -5.09 -0.63
C PHE A 881 6.21 -6.55 -0.40
N LEU A 882 6.05 -7.42 -1.40
CA LEU A 882 6.48 -8.82 -1.34
C LEU A 882 8.01 -8.97 -1.27
N ASP A 883 8.76 -8.11 -1.96
CA ASP A 883 10.22 -8.06 -1.92
C ASP A 883 10.75 -7.49 -0.56
N LEU A 884 9.88 -6.81 0.20
CA LEU A 884 10.17 -6.30 1.56
C LEU A 884 9.79 -7.30 2.68
N LEU A 885 9.09 -8.40 2.36
CA LEU A 885 8.89 -9.49 3.30
C LEU A 885 10.24 -10.20 3.56
N PRO A 886 10.54 -10.61 4.80
CA PRO A 886 11.83 -11.20 5.14
C PRO A 886 12.12 -12.47 4.31
N LYS A 887 13.40 -12.62 3.93
CA LYS A 887 14.00 -13.81 3.31
C LYS A 887 13.91 -15.03 4.21
#